data_AF-A0A8C2D4V9-F1
#
_entry.id   AF-A0A8C2D4V9-F1
#
_cell.length_a   1.000
_cell.length_b   1.000
_cell.length_c   1.000
_cell.angle_alpha   90.00
_cell.angle_beta   90.00
_cell.angle_gamma   90.00
#
_symmetry.space_group_name_H-M   'P 1'
#
loop_
_entity.id
_entity.type
_entity.pdbx_description
1 polymer ?
#
loop_
_entity_poly.entity_id
_entity_poly.type
_entity_poly.pdbx_seq_one_letter_code
_entity_poly.pdbx_strand_id
1 'polypeptide(L)'
;MLSKATVRARPSVLWCYKKELSFSSNRKKRMRQLQKKIKTGTLNLNKDDPFELFVAATNIRYCYYNETHKILGNTYGMCVLQDFEALTPNLLARTVETVEGGGIVVILLRTMNSLKQLYTMAMDVHSRYRTEAHQDVVGRFNERFILSLSSCKTCVVIDDQLNILPISTHITNIKPVPPKTQDDGLSPREQELKDLKESLQDTQPVGVLVDSCKTMDQTKAVLKFIEAISEKTLRSTVALTAARGRGKSAALGLAVAGAVAFGYSNIFVTSPSPDNLHTLFEFVFKGFDALQYQEHLDYEIIQSLNPEFNKAVIRVNIFKEHRQTIQYIHPADAVKLGQAELLVVDEAAAIPLPLVKKLLGPYLVFMASTINGYEGTGRSLSLKLIQQLRQQSADSQLNLSAENRNTSTARLAAARTLHEVTLHESIRYGQGDPVEKWLNDLLCLDCLSVPRIISGCPLPQTCDLYYVNRDTLFCYHKASEAFLQRLMALYVASHYKNSPNDLQMLSDAPAHHLFCLLPPVPPRQSSLPEVLAVVQVCLEGEISRQSVLNSLSRGKKASGDLIPWTVSEQFQDPEFGSLSGGRIVRIAVNPDYQGVNYFSFSVYIQPVKRHLEERTSPQLFIHVQAVSLLEEVVSPRKDLPPLLLKLNERRAERLDYLGVSYGLTPQLLKFWKKAGFVPVYLRQTPVRIMHLTGEHSCIMLKELNAEESTEQNQWLSAFWKDFRRRFLSLLSFQFSKFSPTLALNILQNKNAKDDSPAGTELAATFTPYDLKRLEMYSRNMVDYHLIMDMIPVIAHMYFLKQLGDITLSVAQCNDAAKEFQEKQKKDMEKIKDMNLSEYMIRGDDEEWDQVLKKAGHTAIVSIKSDKKRKLEGMNQKEQWQSKKMKKNKDKKSKFGKNP
;
A
#
# COMPACT_ATOMS: atom_id res chain seq x y z
N MET A 1 5.89 35.21 21.54
CA MET A 1 5.80 34.58 22.88
C MET A 1 6.66 33.33 22.96
N LEU A 2 6.52 32.38 22.02
CA LEU A 2 7.31 31.14 22.04
C LEU A 2 8.83 31.37 22.10
N SER A 3 9.38 32.28 21.30
CA SER A 3 10.82 32.63 21.34
C SER A 3 11.30 33.20 22.69
N LYS A 4 10.41 33.73 23.52
CA LYS A 4 10.72 34.22 24.88
C LYS A 4 10.64 33.11 25.93
N ALA A 5 9.94 32.01 25.63
CA ALA A 5 9.70 30.89 26.55
C ALA A 5 10.65 29.70 26.33
N THR A 6 11.26 29.58 25.15
CA THR A 6 12.09 28.42 24.77
C THR A 6 13.59 28.59 25.06
N VAL A 7 14.27 27.44 25.22
CA VAL A 7 15.74 27.29 25.32
C VAL A 7 16.46 27.61 23.98
N ARG A 8 15.75 27.58 22.84
CA ARG A 8 16.28 28.00 21.51
C ARG A 8 15.72 29.35 21.08
N ALA A 9 16.60 30.26 20.65
CA ALA A 9 16.26 31.65 20.33
C ALA A 9 15.38 31.84 19.07
N ARG A 10 15.41 30.89 18.10
CA ARG A 10 14.68 30.99 16.82
C ARG A 10 14.22 29.61 16.29
N PRO A 11 12.96 29.20 16.51
CA PRO A 11 12.42 27.95 15.96
C PRO A 11 12.23 28.04 14.44
N SER A 12 12.36 26.91 13.75
CA SER A 12 11.93 26.77 12.35
C SER A 12 10.41 26.68 12.28
N VAL A 13 9.82 27.33 11.26
CA VAL A 13 8.36 27.40 11.09
C VAL A 13 7.95 26.67 9.82
N LEU A 14 6.95 25.81 9.92
CA LEU A 14 6.27 25.19 8.79
C LEU A 14 4.98 25.93 8.49
N TRP A 15 4.83 26.48 7.29
CA TRP A 15 3.61 27.15 6.85
C TRP A 15 2.93 26.36 5.73
N CYS A 16 1.75 25.82 6.03
CA CYS A 16 0.97 25.02 5.10
C CYS A 16 -0.29 25.74 4.63
N TYR A 17 -0.50 25.76 3.31
CA TYR A 17 -1.60 26.47 2.65
C TYR A 17 -2.07 25.74 1.39
N LYS A 18 -3.29 26.06 0.92
CA LYS A 18 -3.90 25.40 -0.26
C LYS A 18 -3.41 25.97 -1.59
N LYS A 19 -3.64 27.26 -1.84
CA LYS A 19 -3.34 27.93 -3.12
C LYS A 19 -2.85 29.36 -2.95
N GLU A 20 -3.48 30.14 -2.08
CA GLU A 20 -3.23 31.58 -1.98
C GLU A 20 -2.57 31.93 -0.64
N LEU A 21 -1.43 32.61 -0.73
CA LEU A 21 -0.86 33.38 0.36
C LEU A 21 -1.19 34.85 0.10
N SER A 22 -1.67 35.56 1.12
CA SER A 22 -1.84 37.03 1.06
C SER A 22 -0.51 37.76 0.88
N PHE A 23 0.62 37.06 1.01
CA PHE A 23 1.98 37.57 0.86
C PHE A 23 2.86 36.67 -0.02
N SER A 24 3.93 37.22 -0.59
CA SER A 24 4.85 36.43 -1.42
C SER A 24 5.78 35.56 -0.57
N SER A 25 5.86 34.26 -0.88
CA SER A 25 6.83 33.32 -0.29
C SER A 25 8.29 33.63 -0.67
N ASN A 26 8.52 34.35 -1.77
CA ASN A 26 9.87 34.68 -2.22
C ASN A 26 10.40 35.94 -1.53
N ARG A 27 11.38 35.75 -0.64
CA ARG A 27 12.03 36.82 0.13
C ARG A 27 12.56 37.96 -0.73
N LYS A 28 13.14 37.67 -1.92
CA LYS A 28 13.66 38.70 -2.83
C LYS A 28 12.53 39.52 -3.47
N LYS A 29 11.47 38.85 -3.91
CA LYS A 29 10.29 39.52 -4.49
C LYS A 29 9.61 40.42 -3.45
N ARG A 30 9.50 39.93 -2.21
CA ARG A 30 8.92 40.70 -1.09
C ARG A 30 9.77 41.89 -0.69
N MET A 31 11.10 41.74 -0.56
CA MET A 31 12.00 42.88 -0.29
C MET A 31 11.88 43.96 -1.37
N ARG A 32 11.72 43.58 -2.64
CA ARG A 32 11.45 44.55 -3.72
C ARG A 32 10.09 45.23 -3.58
N GLN A 33 9.05 44.51 -3.18
CA GLN A 33 7.72 45.09 -2.93
C GLN A 33 7.75 46.05 -1.72
N LEU A 34 8.44 45.69 -0.65
CA LEU A 34 8.64 46.54 0.53
C LEU A 34 9.43 47.80 0.16
N GLN A 35 10.55 47.66 -0.55
CA GLN A 35 11.33 48.78 -1.08
C GLN A 35 10.49 49.68 -2.00
N LYS A 36 9.61 49.11 -2.83
CA LYS A 36 8.69 49.89 -3.67
C LYS A 36 7.69 50.66 -2.82
N LYS A 37 7.10 50.05 -1.79
CA LYS A 37 6.17 50.69 -0.85
C LYS A 37 6.82 51.78 0.02
N ILE A 38 8.11 51.62 0.35
CA ILE A 38 8.93 52.64 1.03
C ILE A 38 9.20 53.81 0.07
N LYS A 39 9.60 53.52 -1.17
CA LYS A 39 9.83 54.55 -2.20
C LYS A 39 8.58 55.34 -2.56
N THR A 40 7.39 54.73 -2.48
CA THR A 40 6.11 55.42 -2.71
C THR A 40 5.61 56.19 -1.49
N GLY A 41 6.34 56.21 -0.36
CA GLY A 41 5.98 56.95 0.85
C GLY A 41 4.77 56.40 1.62
N THR A 42 4.23 55.25 1.22
CA THR A 42 3.04 54.62 1.81
C THR A 42 3.32 53.83 3.09
N LEU A 43 4.59 53.57 3.43
CA LEU A 43 4.98 52.70 4.54
C LEU A 43 6.11 53.37 5.35
N ASN A 44 5.85 53.64 6.63
CA ASN A 44 6.83 54.19 7.56
C ASN A 44 7.58 53.05 8.27
N LEU A 45 8.92 53.04 8.13
CA LEU A 45 9.85 52.03 8.69
C LEU A 45 9.78 51.83 10.22
N ASN A 46 9.18 52.76 10.96
CA ASN A 46 9.04 52.67 12.42
C ASN A 46 7.66 52.14 12.87
N LYS A 47 6.72 51.94 11.94
CA LYS A 47 5.42 51.28 12.16
C LYS A 47 5.38 49.96 11.39
N ASP A 48 6.45 49.18 11.52
CA ASP A 48 6.51 47.86 10.91
C ASP A 48 5.45 46.97 11.53
N ASP A 49 4.56 46.46 10.68
CA ASP A 49 3.63 45.40 11.06
C ASP A 49 4.46 44.21 11.59
N PRO A 50 4.29 43.80 12.87
CA PRO A 50 5.07 42.72 13.48
C PRO A 50 5.06 41.43 12.66
N PHE A 51 4.01 41.22 11.85
CA PHE A 51 3.90 40.10 10.95
C PHE A 51 4.91 40.14 9.80
N GLU A 52 5.20 41.32 9.22
CA GLU A 52 6.20 41.45 8.15
C GLU A 52 7.61 41.16 8.68
N LEU A 53 7.92 41.65 9.87
CA LEU A 53 9.18 41.39 10.56
C LEU A 53 9.33 39.91 10.90
N PHE A 54 8.26 39.26 11.37
CA PHE A 54 8.23 37.82 11.61
C PHE A 54 8.60 37.03 10.36
N VAL A 55 7.94 37.28 9.22
CA VAL A 55 8.20 36.53 7.99
C VAL A 55 9.59 36.81 7.40
N ALA A 56 10.13 38.03 7.58
CA ALA A 56 11.44 38.39 7.08
C ALA A 56 12.60 37.82 7.91
N ALA A 57 12.41 37.69 9.23
CA ALA A 57 13.44 37.28 10.18
C ALA A 57 13.48 35.77 10.47
N THR A 58 12.33 35.08 10.37
CA THR A 58 12.23 33.65 10.70
C THR A 58 12.52 32.75 9.50
N ASN A 59 13.00 31.54 9.77
CA ASN A 59 13.18 30.51 8.76
C ASN A 59 11.86 29.76 8.55
N ILE A 60 11.09 30.18 7.54
CA ILE A 60 9.79 29.59 7.21
C ILE A 60 9.92 28.68 6.00
N ARG A 61 9.52 27.41 6.16
CA ARG A 61 9.33 26.49 5.04
C ARG A 61 7.87 26.54 4.59
N TYR A 62 7.66 27.00 3.37
CA TYR A 62 6.35 27.01 2.72
C TYR A 62 6.08 25.66 2.07
N CYS A 63 4.91 25.09 2.33
CA CYS A 63 4.49 23.81 1.76
C CYS A 63 3.02 23.84 1.35
N TYR A 64 2.72 23.40 0.13
CA TYR A 64 1.34 23.17 -0.26
C TYR A 64 0.77 21.95 0.43
N TYR A 65 -0.54 21.93 0.70
CA TYR A 65 -1.18 20.75 1.30
C TYR A 65 -0.96 19.44 0.50
N ASN A 66 -0.90 19.53 -0.83
CA ASN A 66 -0.61 18.39 -1.70
C ASN A 66 0.83 17.87 -1.57
N GLU A 67 1.75 18.71 -1.10
CA GLU A 67 3.19 18.41 -1.02
C GLU A 67 3.65 18.03 0.40
N THR A 68 2.73 17.83 1.34
CA THR A 68 3.06 17.47 2.72
C THR A 68 3.77 16.12 2.90
N HIS A 69 3.91 15.32 1.84
CA HIS A 69 4.78 14.16 1.86
C HIS A 69 6.27 14.52 1.84
N LYS A 70 6.65 15.72 1.39
CA LYS A 70 8.06 16.19 1.30
C LYS A 70 8.63 16.70 2.63
N ILE A 71 7.76 16.99 3.61
CA ILE A 71 8.17 17.46 4.93
C ILE A 71 8.44 16.32 5.91
N LEU A 72 8.14 15.09 5.50
CA LEU A 72 8.42 13.88 6.27
C LEU A 72 9.93 13.76 6.51
N GLY A 73 10.31 13.27 7.69
CA GLY A 73 11.71 13.23 8.13
C GLY A 73 12.23 14.53 8.76
N ASN A 74 11.64 15.68 8.45
CA ASN A 74 12.01 16.95 9.07
C ASN A 74 11.26 17.19 10.38
N THR A 75 11.79 18.10 11.20
CA THR A 75 11.21 18.53 12.47
C THR A 75 11.16 20.05 12.54
N TYR A 76 10.06 20.62 13.04
CA TYR A 76 9.83 22.07 13.15
C TYR A 76 9.46 22.47 14.58
N GLY A 77 9.75 23.70 14.96
CA GLY A 77 9.33 24.25 16.25
C GLY A 77 7.93 24.86 16.23
N MET A 78 7.42 25.27 15.06
CA MET A 78 6.08 25.81 14.92
C MET A 78 5.44 25.36 13.60
N CYS A 79 4.16 25.01 13.62
CA CYS A 79 3.39 24.68 12.43
C CYS A 79 2.17 25.60 12.33
N VAL A 80 1.96 26.21 11.16
CA VAL A 80 0.81 27.07 10.84
C VAL A 80 0.00 26.42 9.72
N LEU A 81 -1.26 26.10 10.01
CA LEU A 81 -2.25 25.59 9.07
C LEU A 81 -3.23 26.73 8.74
N GLN A 82 -3.18 27.24 7.51
CA GLN A 82 -3.93 28.43 7.12
C GLN A 82 -5.41 28.19 6.78
N ASP A 83 -5.72 27.13 6.02
CA ASP A 83 -7.07 26.90 5.50
C ASP A 83 -7.69 25.67 6.18
N PHE A 84 -8.63 25.88 7.11
CA PHE A 84 -9.37 24.81 7.77
C PHE A 84 -10.26 24.00 6.79
N GLU A 85 -10.83 24.65 5.77
CA GLU A 85 -11.69 24.03 4.74
C GLU A 85 -11.01 22.89 3.96
N ALA A 86 -9.69 22.98 3.83
CA ALA A 86 -8.87 22.03 3.08
C ALA A 86 -8.17 20.98 3.97
N LEU A 87 -8.37 21.08 5.29
CA LEU A 87 -7.67 20.25 6.25
C LEU A 87 -8.21 18.83 6.20
N THR A 88 -7.36 17.86 5.87
CA THR A 88 -7.74 16.44 5.89
C THR A 88 -7.13 15.75 7.10
N PRO A 89 -7.75 14.67 7.62
CA PRO A 89 -7.19 13.90 8.74
C PRO A 89 -5.72 13.48 8.53
N ASN A 90 -5.38 13.05 7.31
CA ASN A 90 -4.02 12.67 6.93
C ASN A 90 -3.05 13.87 6.93
N LEU A 91 -3.51 15.05 6.48
CA LEU A 91 -2.71 16.27 6.53
C LEU A 91 -2.42 16.67 7.98
N LEU A 92 -3.44 16.62 8.83
CA LEU A 92 -3.31 16.97 10.25
C LEU A 92 -2.33 16.02 10.93
N ALA A 93 -2.43 14.70 10.70
CA ALA A 93 -1.47 13.73 11.23
C ALA A 93 -0.03 14.05 10.80
N ARG A 94 0.20 14.29 9.50
CA ARG A 94 1.54 14.60 8.96
C ARG A 94 2.16 15.85 9.56
N THR A 95 1.37 16.90 9.75
CA THR A 95 1.86 18.20 10.17
C THR A 95 2.09 18.25 11.68
N VAL A 96 1.14 17.75 12.48
CA VAL A 96 1.26 17.68 13.94
C VAL A 96 2.45 16.82 14.37
N GLU A 97 2.65 15.65 13.75
CA GLU A 97 3.78 14.78 14.09
C GLU A 97 5.16 15.38 13.79
N THR A 98 5.26 16.39 12.91
CA THR A 98 6.53 17.04 12.57
C THR A 98 6.97 18.09 13.58
N VAL A 99 6.14 18.41 14.58
CA VAL A 99 6.46 19.41 15.59
C VAL A 99 7.26 18.78 16.74
N GLU A 100 8.31 19.45 17.18
CA GLU A 100 9.09 19.05 18.37
C GLU A 100 8.39 19.44 19.69
N GLY A 101 8.76 18.78 20.77
CA GLY A 101 8.26 19.08 22.12
C GLY A 101 8.57 20.52 22.52
N GLY A 102 7.58 21.22 23.08
CA GLY A 102 7.65 22.66 23.36
C GLY A 102 7.32 23.55 22.16
N GLY A 103 7.01 22.95 21.00
CA GLY A 103 6.49 23.65 19.84
C GLY A 103 4.99 23.97 19.92
N ILE A 104 4.49 24.74 18.95
CA ILE A 104 3.06 25.10 18.84
C ILE A 104 2.52 24.76 17.45
N VAL A 105 1.33 24.18 17.42
CA VAL A 105 0.52 24.02 16.21
C VAL A 105 -0.58 25.07 16.21
N VAL A 106 -0.64 25.91 15.17
CA VAL A 106 -1.64 26.96 14.99
C VAL A 106 -2.54 26.59 13.83
N ILE A 107 -3.85 26.55 14.07
CA ILE A 107 -4.87 26.39 13.03
C ILE A 107 -5.59 27.73 12.91
N LEU A 108 -5.54 28.33 11.72
CA LEU A 108 -6.24 29.57 11.44
C LEU A 108 -7.67 29.24 10.97
N LEU A 109 -8.63 29.87 11.62
CA LEU A 109 -10.02 29.89 11.18
C LEU A 109 -10.28 31.22 10.48
N ARG A 110 -11.07 31.22 9.40
CA ARG A 110 -11.55 32.49 8.83
C ARG A 110 -12.49 33.14 9.85
N THR A 111 -12.58 34.47 9.83
CA THR A 111 -13.49 35.24 10.70
C THR A 111 -14.93 34.74 10.54
N MET A 112 -15.52 34.23 11.63
CA MET A 112 -16.88 33.70 11.69
C MET A 112 -17.66 34.40 12.82
N ASN A 113 -18.98 34.38 12.75
CA ASN A 113 -19.84 34.98 13.78
C ASN A 113 -20.30 33.96 14.85
N SER A 114 -20.24 32.66 14.56
CA SER A 114 -20.56 31.57 15.50
C SER A 114 -19.75 30.32 15.17
N LEU A 115 -19.38 29.55 16.19
CA LEU A 115 -18.64 28.29 16.02
C LEU A 115 -19.51 27.17 15.43
N LYS A 116 -20.84 27.25 15.56
CA LYS A 116 -21.76 26.32 14.88
C LYS A 116 -21.69 26.40 13.35
N GLN A 117 -21.27 27.54 12.79
CA GLN A 117 -21.05 27.68 11.35
C GLN A 117 -19.95 26.73 10.85
N LEU A 118 -19.02 26.33 11.71
CA LEU A 118 -17.97 25.36 11.38
C LEU A 118 -18.52 23.93 11.20
N TYR A 119 -19.65 23.58 11.83
CA TYR A 119 -20.30 22.27 11.63
C TYR A 119 -20.86 22.12 10.22
N THR A 120 -21.42 23.22 9.69
CA THR A 120 -22.04 23.26 8.36
C THR A 120 -21.06 23.62 7.25
N MET A 121 -19.80 23.88 7.59
CA MET A 121 -18.80 24.31 6.60
C MET A 121 -18.50 23.17 5.64
N ALA A 122 -18.77 23.40 4.35
CA ALA A 122 -18.42 22.47 3.30
C ALA A 122 -16.90 22.45 3.11
N MET A 123 -16.29 21.29 3.31
CA MET A 123 -14.87 21.08 3.05
C MET A 123 -14.64 20.85 1.56
N ASP A 124 -13.43 21.12 1.07
CA ASP A 124 -13.08 20.86 -0.33
C ASP A 124 -13.25 19.39 -0.72
N VAL A 125 -13.06 18.48 0.24
CA VAL A 125 -13.20 17.05 0.03
C VAL A 125 -14.66 16.68 -0.24
N HIS A 126 -15.62 17.46 0.24
CA HIS A 126 -17.05 17.21 0.05
C HIS A 126 -17.43 17.27 -1.43
N SER A 127 -16.72 18.04 -2.27
CA SER A 127 -16.95 18.01 -3.72
C SER A 127 -16.66 16.64 -4.35
N ARG A 128 -15.80 15.83 -3.72
CA ARG A 128 -15.46 14.47 -4.19
C ARG A 128 -16.47 13.41 -3.73
N TYR A 129 -17.22 13.71 -2.67
CA TYR A 129 -18.18 12.81 -2.04
C TYR A 129 -19.61 13.01 -2.56
N ARG A 130 -19.88 14.12 -3.24
CA ARG A 130 -21.15 14.37 -3.92
C ARG A 130 -21.27 13.46 -5.14
N THR A 131 -22.32 12.65 -5.15
CA THR A 131 -22.80 11.98 -6.37
C THR A 131 -23.92 12.80 -6.97
N GLU A 132 -24.35 12.47 -8.20
CA GLU A 132 -25.47 13.17 -8.84
C GLU A 132 -26.77 12.98 -8.04
N ALA A 133 -26.99 11.77 -7.51
CA ALA A 133 -28.14 11.41 -6.66
C ALA A 133 -28.05 11.95 -5.22
N HIS A 134 -26.85 12.10 -4.65
CA HIS A 134 -26.65 12.52 -3.26
C HIS A 134 -25.70 13.72 -3.16
N GLN A 135 -26.28 14.92 -3.16
CA GLN A 135 -25.55 16.20 -3.09
C GLN A 135 -25.37 16.74 -1.66
N ASP A 136 -26.26 16.33 -0.74
CA ASP A 136 -26.31 16.83 0.64
C ASP A 136 -25.24 16.19 1.53
N VAL A 137 -24.10 16.87 1.67
CA VAL A 137 -22.99 16.42 2.51
C VAL A 137 -23.12 17.06 3.90
N VAL A 138 -23.08 16.22 4.93
CA VAL A 138 -23.14 16.65 6.33
C VAL A 138 -21.73 16.57 6.94
N GLY A 139 -21.23 17.68 7.49
CA GLY A 139 -19.88 17.79 8.08
C GLY A 139 -19.74 17.12 9.46
N ARG A 140 -19.98 15.80 9.55
CA ARG A 140 -19.91 15.04 10.81
C ARG A 140 -18.50 15.00 11.40
N PHE A 141 -17.48 14.91 10.54
CA PHE A 141 -16.09 14.94 11.00
C PHE A 141 -15.75 16.27 11.68
N ASN A 142 -16.24 17.40 11.15
CA ASN A 142 -15.99 18.73 11.72
C ASN A 142 -16.66 18.90 13.08
N GLU A 143 -17.89 18.38 13.24
CA GLU A 143 -18.57 18.33 14.54
C GLU A 143 -17.76 17.53 15.56
N ARG A 144 -17.30 16.33 15.20
CA ARG A 144 -16.42 15.51 16.04
C ARG A 144 -15.10 16.21 16.34
N PHE A 145 -14.49 16.87 15.37
CA PHE A 145 -13.22 17.58 15.51
C PHE A 145 -13.32 18.68 16.57
N ILE A 146 -14.33 19.54 16.50
CA ILE A 146 -14.52 20.64 17.45
C ILE A 146 -14.83 20.11 18.85
N LEU A 147 -15.69 19.09 18.96
CA LEU A 147 -15.96 18.44 20.25
C LEU A 147 -14.69 17.82 20.84
N SER A 148 -13.82 17.26 20.01
CA SER A 148 -12.53 16.73 20.46
C SER A 148 -11.54 17.81 20.91
N LEU A 149 -11.63 19.04 20.39
CA LEU A 149 -10.79 20.14 20.87
C LEU A 149 -11.17 20.53 22.31
N SER A 150 -12.46 20.45 22.65
CA SER A 150 -12.92 20.74 24.02
C SER A 150 -12.41 19.73 25.06
N SER A 151 -12.18 18.47 24.66
CA SER A 151 -11.61 17.44 25.55
C SER A 151 -10.08 17.53 25.68
N CYS A 152 -9.41 18.22 24.75
CA CYS A 152 -7.97 18.38 24.73
C CYS A 152 -7.53 19.44 25.74
N LYS A 153 -6.83 19.01 26.80
CA LYS A 153 -6.40 19.89 27.91
C LYS A 153 -5.41 20.98 27.50
N THR A 154 -4.67 20.79 26.41
CA THR A 154 -3.62 21.70 25.93
C THR A 154 -4.05 22.55 24.73
N CYS A 155 -5.29 22.41 24.26
CA CYS A 155 -5.80 23.20 23.14
C CYS A 155 -6.45 24.50 23.63
N VAL A 156 -5.95 25.64 23.15
CA VAL A 156 -6.53 26.96 23.43
C VAL A 156 -7.22 27.47 22.16
N VAL A 157 -8.48 27.91 22.27
CA VAL A 157 -9.15 28.63 21.19
C VAL A 157 -9.15 30.11 21.52
N ILE A 158 -8.54 30.90 20.64
CA ILE A 158 -8.35 32.34 20.80
C ILE A 158 -8.99 33.11 19.66
N ASP A 159 -9.49 34.30 19.98
CA ASP A 159 -9.96 35.28 18.99
C ASP A 159 -8.79 36.11 18.43
N ASP A 160 -9.04 36.93 17.41
CA ASP A 160 -8.06 37.80 16.74
C ASP A 160 -7.34 38.76 17.71
N GLN A 161 -8.00 39.10 18.82
CA GLN A 161 -7.46 39.93 19.90
C GLN A 161 -6.75 39.15 21.00
N LEU A 162 -6.53 37.85 20.82
CA LEU A 162 -5.95 36.91 21.80
C LEU A 162 -6.82 36.69 23.05
N ASN A 163 -8.13 36.95 22.96
CA ASN A 163 -9.07 36.61 24.02
C ASN A 163 -9.37 35.10 24.01
N ILE A 164 -9.39 34.48 25.18
CA ILE A 164 -9.66 33.03 25.32
C ILE A 164 -11.16 32.79 25.24
N LEU A 165 -11.59 31.86 24.37
CA LEU A 165 -13.01 31.49 24.24
C LEU A 165 -13.45 30.49 25.33
N PRO A 166 -14.76 30.46 25.69
CA PRO A 166 -15.28 29.61 26.78
C PRO A 166 -15.12 28.11 26.57
N ILE A 167 -14.96 27.64 25.33
CA ILE A 167 -14.70 26.23 25.03
C ILE A 167 -13.42 25.74 25.71
N SER A 168 -12.48 26.64 25.95
CA SER A 168 -11.20 26.40 26.63
C SER A 168 -11.21 26.77 28.11
N THR A 169 -12.35 26.71 28.83
CA THR A 169 -12.41 27.04 30.27
C THR A 169 -11.44 26.23 31.13
N HIS A 170 -11.07 25.01 30.73
CA HIS A 170 -10.06 24.21 31.43
C HIS A 170 -8.69 24.89 31.55
N ILE A 171 -8.37 25.84 30.66
CA ILE A 171 -7.08 26.54 30.63
C ILE A 171 -6.96 27.63 31.68
N THR A 172 -8.07 28.21 32.13
CA THR A 172 -8.04 29.24 33.20
C THR A 172 -7.45 28.69 34.50
N ASN A 173 -7.44 27.36 34.66
CA ASN A 173 -6.93 26.66 35.84
C ASN A 173 -5.49 26.11 35.67
N ILE A 174 -4.81 26.36 34.54
CA ILE A 174 -3.44 25.87 34.33
C ILE A 174 -2.48 26.66 35.22
N LYS A 175 -1.77 25.95 36.10
CA LYS A 175 -0.69 26.50 36.92
C LYS A 175 0.65 26.32 36.21
N PRO A 176 1.56 27.32 36.23
CA PRO A 176 2.89 27.17 35.68
C PRO A 176 3.67 26.10 36.46
N VAL A 177 4.30 25.17 35.74
CA VAL A 177 5.22 24.20 36.33
C VAL A 177 6.50 24.96 36.73
N PRO A 178 7.03 24.78 37.95
CA PRO A 178 8.29 25.39 38.34
C PRO A 178 9.41 24.95 37.37
N PRO A 179 10.33 25.84 36.97
CA PRO A 179 11.45 25.45 36.13
C PRO A 179 12.29 24.40 36.86
N LYS A 180 12.64 23.30 36.17
CA LYS A 180 13.52 22.26 36.73
C LYS A 180 14.83 22.91 37.20
N THR A 181 15.09 22.89 38.50
CA THR A 181 16.39 23.24 39.08
C THR A 181 17.38 22.10 38.82
N GLN A 182 18.70 22.37 38.83
CA GLN A 182 19.73 21.32 38.65
C GLN A 182 19.62 20.19 39.69
N ASP A 183 18.93 20.44 40.81
CA ASP A 183 18.69 19.50 41.91
C ASP A 183 17.45 18.59 41.73
N ASP A 184 16.58 18.86 40.74
CA ASP A 184 15.54 17.89 40.35
C ASP A 184 16.25 16.75 39.61
N GLY A 185 16.44 15.62 40.30
CA GLY A 185 17.11 14.44 39.77
C GLY A 185 16.64 14.06 38.37
N LEU A 186 17.58 13.55 37.55
CA LEU A 186 17.26 12.98 36.24
C LEU A 186 16.15 11.96 36.38
N SER A 187 15.29 11.87 35.37
CA SER A 187 14.27 10.82 35.39
C SER A 187 14.94 9.45 35.51
N PRO A 188 14.31 8.46 36.18
CA PRO A 188 14.93 7.15 36.42
C PRO A 188 15.47 6.50 35.13
N ARG A 189 14.81 6.72 33.98
CA ARG A 189 15.26 6.23 32.67
C ARG A 189 16.45 6.97 32.08
N GLU A 190 16.57 8.27 32.32
CA GLU A 190 17.74 9.04 31.90
C GLU A 190 18.97 8.62 32.71
N GLN A 191 18.77 8.25 33.98
CA GLN A 191 19.82 7.71 34.83
C GLN A 191 20.25 6.31 34.37
N GLU A 192 19.31 5.39 34.15
CA GLU A 192 19.60 4.07 33.55
C GLU A 192 20.34 4.17 32.20
N LEU A 193 19.99 5.16 31.36
CA LEU A 193 20.65 5.38 30.09
C LEU A 193 22.08 5.87 30.26
N LYS A 194 22.36 6.72 31.25
CA LYS A 194 23.73 7.15 31.57
C LYS A 194 24.55 5.98 32.07
N ASP A 195 24.02 5.20 33.00
CA ASP A 195 24.71 4.02 33.55
C ASP A 195 25.06 3.02 32.44
N LEU A 196 24.12 2.78 31.51
CA LEU A 196 24.34 1.89 30.37
C LEU A 196 25.39 2.45 29.40
N LYS A 197 25.37 3.77 29.14
CA LYS A 197 26.38 4.42 28.30
C LYS A 197 27.77 4.30 28.91
N GLU A 198 27.91 4.59 30.20
CA GLU A 198 29.17 4.45 30.93
C GLU A 198 29.70 3.01 30.88
N SER A 199 28.83 2.02 31.05
CA SER A 199 29.23 0.60 30.99
C SER A 199 29.77 0.15 29.61
N LEU A 200 29.41 0.85 28.54
CA LEU A 200 29.75 0.47 27.15
C LEU A 200 30.82 1.35 26.51
N GLN A 201 31.31 2.39 27.20
CA GLN A 201 32.29 3.35 26.65
C GLN A 201 33.55 2.67 26.11
N ASP A 202 34.04 1.64 26.80
CA ASP A 202 35.29 0.96 26.44
C ASP A 202 35.14 -0.01 25.25
N THR A 203 33.91 -0.38 24.89
CA THR A 203 33.64 -1.34 23.80
C THR A 203 33.52 -0.64 22.45
N GLN A 204 34.64 -0.40 21.75
CA GLN A 204 34.59 0.09 20.37
C GLN A 204 34.20 -1.04 19.38
N PRO A 205 33.40 -0.76 18.33
CA PRO A 205 32.78 0.51 17.93
C PRO A 205 31.43 0.83 18.61
N VAL A 206 30.94 -0.06 19.47
CA VAL A 206 29.58 -0.03 20.05
C VAL A 206 29.35 1.19 20.95
N GLY A 207 30.28 1.49 21.85
CA GLY A 207 30.17 2.58 22.82
C GLY A 207 29.93 3.94 22.17
N VAL A 208 30.65 4.21 21.08
CA VAL A 208 30.57 5.48 20.33
C VAL A 208 29.21 5.65 19.65
N LEU A 209 28.67 4.56 19.07
CA LEU A 209 27.36 4.58 18.42
C LEU A 209 26.22 4.66 19.45
N VAL A 210 26.38 3.99 20.59
CA VAL A 210 25.43 4.03 21.71
C VAL A 210 25.41 5.41 22.36
N ASP A 211 26.54 6.11 22.45
CA ASP A 211 26.56 7.47 22.99
C ASP A 211 25.76 8.46 22.13
N SER A 212 25.69 8.22 20.81
CA SER A 212 24.85 9.00 19.89
C SER A 212 23.34 8.79 20.09
N CYS A 213 22.92 7.76 20.83
CA CYS A 213 21.51 7.46 21.08
C CYS A 213 20.93 8.38 22.17
N LYS A 214 19.67 8.79 21.99
CA LYS A 214 18.96 9.69 22.92
C LYS A 214 18.07 8.97 23.92
N THR A 215 17.47 7.85 23.51
CA THR A 215 16.49 7.11 24.31
C THR A 215 16.98 5.71 24.62
N MET A 216 16.52 5.15 25.73
CA MET A 216 16.91 3.80 26.17
C MET A 216 16.43 2.73 25.18
N ASP A 217 15.22 2.90 24.64
CA ASP A 217 14.67 2.04 23.59
C ASP A 217 15.56 2.02 22.34
N GLN A 218 16.06 3.19 21.93
CA GLN A 218 16.95 3.29 20.76
C GLN A 218 18.27 2.56 21.03
N THR A 219 18.86 2.75 22.21
CA THR A 219 20.11 2.06 22.60
C THR A 219 19.94 0.54 22.58
N LYS A 220 18.87 0.02 23.20
CA LYS A 220 18.55 -1.42 23.19
C LYS A 220 18.36 -1.96 21.77
N ALA A 221 17.78 -1.17 20.87
CA ALA A 221 17.60 -1.56 19.47
C ALA A 221 18.93 -1.62 18.72
N VAL A 222 19.78 -0.59 18.85
CA VAL A 222 21.10 -0.56 18.21
C VAL A 222 21.99 -1.69 18.71
N LEU A 223 21.97 -1.99 20.01
CA LEU A 223 22.70 -3.14 20.58
C LEU A 223 22.26 -4.46 19.95
N LYS A 224 20.95 -4.72 19.86
CA LYS A 224 20.43 -5.94 19.22
C LYS A 224 20.80 -6.04 17.73
N PHE A 225 20.84 -4.92 17.01
CA PHE A 225 21.32 -4.92 15.62
C PHE A 225 22.80 -5.28 15.54
N ILE A 226 23.62 -4.71 16.42
CA ILE A 226 25.06 -5.00 16.47
C ILE A 226 25.33 -6.45 16.89
N GLU A 227 24.60 -6.99 17.86
CA GLU A 227 24.68 -8.41 18.24
C GLU A 227 24.42 -9.32 17.04
N ALA A 228 23.36 -9.05 16.26
CA ALA A 228 23.05 -9.80 15.05
C ALA A 228 24.12 -9.68 13.94
N ILE A 229 24.79 -8.53 13.84
CA ILE A 229 25.94 -8.31 12.93
C ILE A 229 27.14 -9.13 13.41
N SER A 230 27.40 -9.14 14.72
CA SER A 230 28.53 -9.85 15.32
C SER A 230 28.41 -11.37 15.21
N GLU A 231 27.19 -11.91 15.23
CA GLU A 231 26.92 -13.34 15.10
C GLU A 231 27.30 -13.90 13.71
N LYS A 232 27.40 -13.03 12.68
CA LYS A 232 27.68 -13.38 11.28
C LYS A 232 26.78 -14.48 10.70
N THR A 233 25.58 -14.66 11.27
CA THR A 233 24.60 -15.63 10.77
C THR A 233 23.88 -15.06 9.54
N LEU A 234 24.20 -15.57 8.36
CA LEU A 234 23.64 -15.11 7.07
C LEU A 234 22.13 -15.37 6.90
N ARG A 235 21.43 -15.97 7.87
CA ARG A 235 19.97 -16.18 7.82
C ARG A 235 19.24 -15.65 9.06
N SER A 236 19.77 -14.59 9.65
CA SER A 236 19.09 -13.87 10.74
C SER A 236 18.19 -12.75 10.18
N THR A 237 17.10 -12.44 10.88
CA THR A 237 16.24 -11.29 10.57
C THR A 237 15.87 -10.54 11.81
N VAL A 238 16.22 -9.25 11.81
CA VAL A 238 15.86 -8.34 12.88
C VAL A 238 14.72 -7.46 12.39
N ALA A 239 13.56 -7.60 13.02
CA ALA A 239 12.37 -6.82 12.73
C ALA A 239 12.16 -5.74 13.80
N LEU A 240 12.36 -4.47 13.43
CA LEU A 240 12.11 -3.30 14.23
C LEU A 240 10.71 -2.76 13.94
N THR A 241 9.86 -2.71 14.96
CA THR A 241 8.51 -2.17 14.87
C THR A 241 8.38 -0.95 15.77
N ALA A 242 7.86 0.15 15.23
CA ALA A 242 7.61 1.32 16.07
C ALA A 242 6.57 2.24 15.45
N ALA A 243 5.98 3.10 16.29
CA ALA A 243 5.21 4.23 15.81
C ALA A 243 6.08 5.22 15.00
N ARG A 244 5.41 6.15 14.31
CA ARG A 244 6.08 7.24 13.61
C ARG A 244 6.70 8.21 14.62
N GLY A 245 7.83 8.85 14.26
CA GLY A 245 8.51 9.79 15.16
C GLY A 245 9.30 9.17 16.33
N ARG A 246 9.44 7.84 16.39
CA ARG A 246 10.20 7.10 17.44
C ARG A 246 11.68 6.83 17.10
N GLY A 247 12.17 7.32 15.95
CA GLY A 247 13.59 7.21 15.59
C GLY A 247 14.01 5.91 14.87
N LYS A 248 13.10 5.22 14.17
CA LYS A 248 13.41 3.98 13.42
C LYS A 248 14.57 4.13 12.42
N SER A 249 14.45 5.08 11.49
CA SER A 249 15.48 5.31 10.47
C SER A 249 16.80 5.80 11.08
N ALA A 250 16.75 6.45 12.25
CA ALA A 250 17.95 6.84 12.98
C ALA A 250 18.67 5.63 13.60
N ALA A 251 17.93 4.72 14.24
CA ALA A 251 18.49 3.47 14.77
C ALA A 251 19.05 2.58 13.64
N LEU A 252 18.35 2.49 12.49
CA LEU A 252 18.85 1.77 11.32
C LEU A 252 20.11 2.41 10.73
N GLY A 253 20.17 3.74 10.63
CA GLY A 253 21.34 4.45 10.11
C GLY A 253 22.59 4.21 10.97
N LEU A 254 22.44 4.27 12.30
CA LEU A 254 23.52 3.94 13.24
C LEU A 254 23.94 2.47 13.14
N ALA A 255 22.98 1.55 12.98
CA ALA A 255 23.27 0.13 12.79
C ALA A 255 24.03 -0.15 11.47
N VAL A 256 23.72 0.57 10.38
CA VAL A 256 24.45 0.47 9.11
C VAL A 256 25.88 0.99 9.26
N ALA A 257 26.08 2.11 9.96
CA ALA A 257 27.43 2.61 10.25
C ALA A 257 28.23 1.59 11.08
N GLY A 258 27.59 0.94 12.06
CA GLY A 258 28.18 -0.19 12.79
C GLY A 258 28.54 -1.37 11.88
N ALA A 259 27.65 -1.77 10.97
CA ALA A 259 27.91 -2.87 10.03
C ALA A 259 29.13 -2.60 9.13
N VAL A 260 29.32 -1.36 8.69
CA VAL A 260 30.52 -0.93 7.96
C VAL A 260 31.76 -1.10 8.85
N ALA A 261 31.72 -0.68 10.10
CA ALA A 261 32.82 -0.84 11.05
C ALA A 261 33.15 -2.32 11.37
N PHE A 262 32.18 -3.23 11.29
CA PHE A 262 32.39 -4.68 11.45
C PHE A 262 32.86 -5.39 10.15
N GLY A 263 33.06 -4.66 9.04
CA GLY A 263 33.66 -5.17 7.80
C GLY A 263 32.68 -5.75 6.77
N TYR A 264 31.40 -5.39 6.79
CA TYR A 264 30.46 -5.79 5.75
C TYR A 264 30.76 -5.04 4.44
N SER A 265 30.86 -5.77 3.32
CA SER A 265 31.29 -5.20 2.03
C SER A 265 30.13 -4.63 1.21
N ASN A 266 29.06 -5.41 1.05
CA ASN A 266 27.92 -5.05 0.20
C ASN A 266 26.64 -4.90 1.03
N ILE A 267 26.33 -3.65 1.36
CA ILE A 267 25.12 -3.29 2.11
C ILE A 267 24.11 -2.69 1.14
N PHE A 268 22.93 -3.30 1.06
CA PHE A 268 21.84 -2.78 0.25
C PHE A 268 20.76 -2.16 1.12
N VAL A 269 20.26 -1.00 0.71
CA VAL A 269 19.14 -0.32 1.36
C VAL A 269 17.97 -0.29 0.39
N THR A 270 16.78 -0.64 0.87
CA THR A 270 15.55 -0.67 0.08
C THR A 270 14.46 0.11 0.80
N SER A 271 13.72 0.90 0.03
CA SER A 271 12.55 1.66 0.46
C SER A 271 11.60 1.79 -0.75
N PRO A 272 10.31 2.16 -0.56
CA PRO A 272 9.40 2.38 -1.69
C PRO A 272 9.81 3.58 -2.57
N SER A 273 10.51 4.57 -1.99
CA SER A 273 11.00 5.76 -2.68
C SER A 273 12.31 6.24 -2.04
N PRO A 274 13.30 6.69 -2.85
CA PRO A 274 14.62 7.06 -2.34
C PRO A 274 14.56 8.28 -1.40
N ASP A 275 13.60 9.19 -1.57
CA ASP A 275 13.42 10.38 -0.71
C ASP A 275 13.24 10.03 0.77
N ASN A 276 12.64 8.86 1.08
CA ASN A 276 12.42 8.43 2.46
C ASN A 276 13.73 8.08 3.18
N LEU A 277 14.79 7.81 2.44
CA LEU A 277 16.09 7.40 2.99
C LEU A 277 16.98 8.58 3.38
N HIS A 278 16.55 9.82 3.11
CA HIS A 278 17.34 11.00 3.49
C HIS A 278 17.73 10.98 4.97
N THR A 279 16.78 10.68 5.86
CA THR A 279 17.05 10.60 7.30
C THR A 279 17.94 9.40 7.65
N LEU A 280 17.79 8.26 6.96
CA LEU A 280 18.64 7.10 7.21
C LEU A 280 20.10 7.44 6.89
N PHE A 281 20.37 8.02 5.72
CA PHE A 281 21.71 8.43 5.32
C PHE A 281 22.28 9.53 6.21
N GLU A 282 21.47 10.50 6.66
CA GLU A 282 21.91 11.52 7.62
C GLU A 282 22.47 10.87 8.91
N PHE A 283 21.83 9.81 9.41
CA PHE A 283 22.30 9.10 10.60
C PHE A 283 23.45 8.13 10.31
N VAL A 284 23.59 7.61 9.08
CA VAL A 284 24.81 6.91 8.66
C VAL A 284 26.00 7.86 8.73
N PHE A 285 25.86 9.08 8.20
CA PHE A 285 26.93 10.08 8.23
C PHE A 285 27.25 10.54 9.65
N LYS A 286 26.25 10.75 10.52
CA LYS A 286 26.52 11.01 11.95
C LYS A 286 27.25 9.85 12.64
N GLY A 287 26.94 8.61 12.27
CA GLY A 287 27.67 7.44 12.75
C GLY A 287 29.13 7.42 12.25
N PHE A 288 29.36 7.80 10.99
CA PHE A 288 30.69 7.98 10.40
C PHE A 288 31.48 9.09 11.09
N ASP A 289 30.86 10.24 11.36
CA ASP A 289 31.49 11.34 12.10
C ASP A 289 31.91 10.88 13.50
N ALA A 290 31.04 10.13 14.19
CA ALA A 290 31.35 9.58 15.52
C ALA A 290 32.49 8.55 15.46
N LEU A 291 32.54 7.72 14.43
CA LEU A 291 33.61 6.76 14.15
C LEU A 291 34.86 7.39 13.47
N GLN A 292 34.90 8.73 13.35
CA GLN A 292 36.01 9.48 12.76
C GLN A 292 36.32 9.09 11.30
N TYR A 293 35.29 8.92 10.47
CA TYR A 293 35.40 8.81 9.02
C TYR A 293 35.27 10.18 8.38
N GLN A 294 36.15 10.51 7.44
CA GLN A 294 36.17 11.82 6.76
C GLN A 294 35.59 11.74 5.35
N GLU A 295 34.71 12.69 5.00
CA GLU A 295 34.15 12.83 3.64
C GLU A 295 35.26 13.14 2.63
N HIS A 296 35.16 12.54 1.43
CA HIS A 296 36.14 12.61 0.32
C HIS A 296 37.50 11.94 0.55
N LEU A 297 37.85 11.60 1.79
CA LEU A 297 39.05 10.80 2.10
C LEU A 297 38.69 9.33 2.29
N ASP A 298 37.80 9.06 3.26
CA ASP A 298 37.40 7.69 3.60
C ASP A 298 36.17 7.23 2.82
N TYR A 299 35.31 8.16 2.39
CA TYR A 299 34.09 7.83 1.64
C TYR A 299 33.65 8.91 0.65
N GLU A 300 32.91 8.50 -0.38
CA GLU A 300 32.37 9.35 -1.43
C GLU A 300 30.85 9.12 -1.60
N ILE A 301 30.09 10.21 -1.74
CA ILE A 301 28.64 10.20 -1.88
C ILE A 301 28.24 10.43 -3.34
N ILE A 302 27.45 9.52 -3.90
CA ILE A 302 26.89 9.62 -5.25
C ILE A 302 25.39 9.91 -5.17
N GLN A 303 24.99 11.07 -5.69
CA GLN A 303 23.60 11.52 -5.74
C GLN A 303 22.93 11.22 -7.09
N SER A 304 21.60 11.12 -7.08
CA SER A 304 20.81 10.96 -8.30
C SER A 304 20.84 12.21 -9.18
N LEU A 305 20.97 11.99 -10.49
CA LEU A 305 20.78 13.03 -11.52
C LEU A 305 19.30 13.24 -11.88
N ASN A 306 18.40 12.33 -11.48
CA ASN A 306 17.00 12.41 -11.85
C ASN A 306 16.27 13.49 -11.04
N PRO A 307 15.54 14.42 -11.69
CA PRO A 307 14.77 15.46 -11.00
C PRO A 307 13.69 14.91 -10.06
N GLU A 308 13.11 13.74 -10.38
CA GLU A 308 12.07 13.09 -9.58
C GLU A 308 12.57 12.62 -8.21
N PHE A 309 13.87 12.36 -8.08
CA PHE A 309 14.48 11.86 -6.85
C PHE A 309 15.20 12.95 -6.06
N ASN A 310 14.99 14.23 -6.40
CA ASN A 310 15.45 15.40 -5.63
C ASN A 310 16.89 15.29 -5.08
N LYS A 311 17.85 14.84 -5.90
CA LYS A 311 19.26 14.61 -5.53
C LYS A 311 19.46 13.62 -4.37
N ALA A 312 18.58 12.63 -4.23
CA ALA A 312 18.72 11.59 -3.21
C ALA A 312 20.04 10.82 -3.39
N VAL A 313 20.62 10.40 -2.27
CA VAL A 313 21.82 9.57 -2.23
C VAL A 313 21.47 8.17 -2.76
N ILE A 314 22.13 7.76 -3.83
CA ILE A 314 21.93 6.41 -4.41
C ILE A 314 23.00 5.46 -3.91
N ARG A 315 24.24 5.93 -3.79
CA ARG A 315 25.38 5.07 -3.47
C ARG A 315 26.41 5.83 -2.63
N VAL A 316 26.97 5.14 -1.65
CA VAL A 316 28.12 5.60 -0.87
C VAL A 316 29.23 4.57 -1.03
N ASN A 317 30.39 5.00 -1.50
CA ASN A 317 31.59 4.16 -1.59
C ASN A 317 32.51 4.50 -0.43
N ILE A 318 33.02 3.49 0.28
CA ILE A 318 33.91 3.65 1.43
C ILE A 318 35.22 2.90 1.11
N PHE A 319 36.35 3.51 1.46
CA PHE A 319 37.68 3.07 1.04
C PHE A 319 38.69 2.86 2.19
N LYS A 320 38.28 3.06 3.45
CA LYS A 320 39.19 3.13 4.62
C LYS A 320 40.03 1.85 4.82
N GLU A 321 39.39 0.69 4.99
CA GLU A 321 40.10 -0.59 5.17
C GLU A 321 40.05 -1.45 3.90
N HIS A 322 38.84 -1.70 3.40
CA HIS A 322 38.58 -2.35 2.14
C HIS A 322 37.44 -1.63 1.41
N ARG A 323 37.23 -1.97 0.14
CA ARG A 323 36.14 -1.39 -0.64
C ARG A 323 34.81 -1.88 -0.08
N GLN A 324 34.04 -0.96 0.48
CA GLN A 324 32.68 -1.19 0.97
C GLN A 324 31.71 -0.29 0.21
N THR A 325 30.49 -0.77 0.03
CA THR A 325 29.47 -0.03 -0.72
C THR A 325 28.13 -0.11 -0.02
N ILE A 326 27.49 1.05 0.14
CA ILE A 326 26.09 1.17 0.54
C ILE A 326 25.32 1.62 -0.69
N GLN A 327 24.37 0.81 -1.16
CA GLN A 327 23.62 1.12 -2.38
C GLN A 327 22.11 1.00 -2.17
N TYR A 328 21.38 1.99 -2.68
CA TYR A 328 19.93 1.94 -2.81
C TYR A 328 19.50 1.01 -3.96
N ILE A 329 18.57 0.11 -3.66
CA ILE A 329 17.89 -0.73 -4.65
C ILE A 329 16.38 -0.53 -4.54
N HIS A 330 15.72 -0.45 -5.70
CA HIS A 330 14.27 -0.47 -5.76
C HIS A 330 13.74 -1.88 -5.47
N PRO A 331 12.68 -2.06 -4.64
CA PRO A 331 12.21 -3.37 -4.18
C PRO A 331 11.76 -4.35 -5.29
N ALA A 332 11.52 -3.86 -6.51
CA ALA A 332 11.22 -4.70 -7.66
C ALA A 332 12.44 -5.46 -8.21
N ASP A 333 13.65 -4.96 -7.97
CA ASP A 333 14.91 -5.46 -8.55
C ASP A 333 15.60 -6.49 -7.64
N ALA A 334 14.87 -7.52 -7.20
CA ALA A 334 15.39 -8.51 -6.26
C ALA A 334 16.57 -9.34 -6.81
N VAL A 335 16.78 -9.39 -8.13
CA VAL A 335 17.86 -10.15 -8.78
C VAL A 335 19.24 -9.64 -8.39
N LYS A 336 19.39 -8.32 -8.18
CA LYS A 336 20.66 -7.69 -7.81
C LYS A 336 21.10 -8.02 -6.38
N LEU A 337 20.18 -8.53 -5.55
CA LEU A 337 20.45 -8.87 -4.14
C LEU A 337 21.20 -10.19 -3.97
N GLY A 338 21.49 -10.93 -5.04
CA GLY A 338 22.28 -12.17 -4.95
C GLY A 338 23.70 -11.97 -4.39
N GLN A 339 24.24 -10.75 -4.47
CA GLN A 339 25.57 -10.36 -3.95
C GLN A 339 25.51 -9.64 -2.60
N ALA A 340 24.32 -9.54 -1.99
CA ALA A 340 24.10 -8.82 -0.73
C ALA A 340 24.59 -9.64 0.47
N GLU A 341 25.29 -8.98 1.40
CA GLU A 341 25.61 -9.56 2.72
C GLU A 341 24.61 -9.07 3.79
N LEU A 342 24.22 -7.80 3.68
CA LEU A 342 23.23 -7.16 4.53
C LEU A 342 22.21 -6.41 3.68
N LEU A 343 20.92 -6.68 3.91
CA LEU A 343 19.81 -5.91 3.33
C LEU A 343 19.07 -5.16 4.44
N VAL A 344 18.95 -3.85 4.29
CA VAL A 344 18.14 -3.00 5.15
C VAL A 344 16.89 -2.57 4.39
N VAL A 345 15.73 -2.92 4.92
CA VAL A 345 14.43 -2.54 4.38
C VAL A 345 13.80 -1.52 5.32
N ASP A 346 13.76 -0.25 4.92
CA ASP A 346 13.03 0.78 5.64
C ASP A 346 11.59 0.88 5.11
N GLU A 347 10.64 1.12 6.00
CA GLU A 347 9.19 1.10 5.71
C GLU A 347 8.70 -0.17 4.97
N ALA A 348 9.08 -1.34 5.49
CA ALA A 348 8.68 -2.64 4.93
C ALA A 348 7.15 -2.81 4.82
N ALA A 349 6.39 -2.12 5.68
CA ALA A 349 4.92 -2.06 5.64
C ALA A 349 4.35 -1.50 4.34
N ALA A 350 5.08 -0.61 3.65
CA ALA A 350 4.64 -0.04 2.39
C ALA A 350 4.89 -0.99 1.19
N ILE A 351 5.71 -2.03 1.38
CA ILE A 351 6.11 -2.97 0.33
C ILE A 351 5.18 -4.19 0.35
N PRO A 352 4.66 -4.63 -0.81
CA PRO A 352 3.73 -5.76 -0.84
C PRO A 352 4.39 -7.05 -0.36
N LEU A 353 3.62 -7.86 0.38
CA LEU A 353 4.11 -9.10 0.98
C LEU A 353 4.82 -10.04 -0.02
N PRO A 354 4.32 -10.26 -1.27
CA PRO A 354 5.06 -11.06 -2.25
C PRO A 354 6.42 -10.50 -2.63
N LEU A 355 6.60 -9.17 -2.67
CA LEU A 355 7.90 -8.56 -2.93
C LEU A 355 8.80 -8.69 -1.70
N VAL A 356 8.28 -8.42 -0.49
CA VAL A 356 9.05 -8.63 0.75
C VAL A 356 9.56 -10.07 0.84
N LYS A 357 8.72 -11.07 0.53
CA LYS A 357 9.16 -12.47 0.49
C LYS A 357 10.27 -12.75 -0.51
N LYS A 358 10.27 -12.07 -1.66
CA LYS A 358 11.36 -12.16 -2.66
C LYS A 358 12.64 -11.47 -2.20
N LEU A 359 12.52 -10.44 -1.35
CA LEU A 359 13.65 -9.75 -0.71
C LEU A 359 14.24 -10.53 0.47
N LEU A 360 13.55 -11.54 1.01
CA LEU A 360 14.08 -12.39 2.08
C LEU A 360 14.97 -13.49 1.50
N GLY A 361 16.21 -13.13 1.14
CA GLY A 361 17.24 -14.06 0.65
C GLY A 361 18.12 -14.70 1.74
N PRO A 362 19.16 -15.46 1.36
CA PRO A 362 20.13 -16.09 2.26
C PRO A 362 21.21 -15.11 2.75
N TYR A 363 20.79 -13.96 3.26
CA TYR A 363 21.64 -12.92 3.85
C TYR A 363 20.96 -12.31 5.09
N LEU A 364 21.72 -11.54 5.87
CA LEU A 364 21.21 -10.82 7.04
C LEU A 364 20.22 -9.75 6.58
N VAL A 365 19.03 -9.70 7.19
CA VAL A 365 18.00 -8.71 6.83
C VAL A 365 17.55 -7.92 8.05
N PHE A 366 17.64 -6.60 7.94
CA PHE A 366 17.01 -5.67 8.87
C PHE A 366 15.75 -5.12 8.24
N MET A 367 14.64 -5.20 8.96
CA MET A 367 13.36 -4.66 8.52
C MET A 367 12.87 -3.65 9.54
N ALA A 368 12.59 -2.43 9.11
CA ALA A 368 11.82 -1.47 9.90
C ALA A 368 10.38 -1.38 9.38
N SER A 369 9.43 -1.35 10.30
CA SER A 369 8.01 -1.23 10.00
C SER A 369 7.34 -0.19 10.89
N THR A 370 6.56 0.71 10.29
CA THR A 370 5.69 1.66 10.99
C THR A 370 4.42 0.98 11.49
N ILE A 371 4.22 0.92 12.81
CA ILE A 371 2.93 0.54 13.42
C ILE A 371 2.17 1.81 13.87
N ASN A 372 0.84 1.75 13.98
CA ASN A 372 -0.01 2.83 14.53
C ASN A 372 0.26 4.25 13.98
N GLY A 373 0.38 4.42 12.67
CA GLY A 373 0.53 5.73 12.03
C GLY A 373 -0.48 5.97 10.91
N TYR A 374 -0.57 7.20 10.42
CA TYR A 374 -1.49 7.58 9.34
C TYR A 374 -1.24 6.84 8.00
N GLU A 375 -0.11 6.16 7.85
CA GLU A 375 0.18 5.34 6.67
C GLU A 375 -0.40 3.92 6.76
N GLY A 376 -1.02 3.55 7.89
CA GLY A 376 -2.06 2.53 8.04
C GLY A 376 -1.79 1.11 7.51
N THR A 377 -0.58 0.80 7.05
CA THR A 377 -0.24 -0.49 6.41
C THR A 377 0.44 -1.48 7.35
N GLY A 378 1.08 -1.00 8.42
CA GLY A 378 2.05 -1.84 9.11
C GLY A 378 1.49 -2.86 10.08
N ARG A 379 0.25 -2.74 10.57
CA ARG A 379 -0.24 -3.68 11.60
C ARG A 379 -0.69 -5.03 11.03
N SER A 380 -1.50 -5.03 9.96
CA SER A 380 -1.95 -6.29 9.35
C SER A 380 -0.80 -7.03 8.66
N LEU A 381 0.14 -6.30 8.02
CA LEU A 381 1.35 -6.89 7.47
C LEU A 381 2.34 -7.33 8.56
N SER A 382 2.62 -6.52 9.59
CA SER A 382 3.51 -6.97 10.68
C SER A 382 2.93 -8.21 11.35
N LEU A 383 1.65 -8.24 11.70
CA LEU A 383 1.03 -9.43 12.29
C LEU A 383 1.14 -10.65 11.37
N LYS A 384 0.77 -10.54 10.08
CA LYS A 384 0.82 -11.68 9.16
C LYS A 384 2.24 -12.12 8.80
N LEU A 385 3.14 -11.18 8.53
CA LEU A 385 4.54 -11.46 8.18
C LEU A 385 5.30 -12.01 9.38
N ILE A 386 5.19 -11.35 10.54
CA ILE A 386 5.84 -11.79 11.78
C ILE A 386 5.25 -13.13 12.19
N GLN A 387 3.94 -13.35 12.14
CA GLN A 387 3.35 -14.64 12.43
C GLN A 387 3.83 -15.73 11.46
N GLN A 388 3.95 -15.43 10.16
CA GLN A 388 4.53 -16.38 9.18
C GLN A 388 5.99 -16.69 9.47
N LEU A 389 6.81 -15.67 9.80
CA LEU A 389 8.22 -15.85 10.17
C LEU A 389 8.36 -16.62 11.49
N ARG A 390 7.49 -16.34 12.48
CA ARG A 390 7.40 -17.09 13.73
C ARG A 390 7.03 -18.55 13.50
N GLN A 391 6.04 -18.83 12.66
CA GLN A 391 5.67 -20.20 12.28
C GLN A 391 6.84 -20.92 11.61
N GLN A 392 7.51 -20.28 10.66
CA GLN A 392 8.70 -20.85 10.02
C GLN A 392 9.84 -21.12 11.02
N SER A 393 10.03 -20.24 12.01
CA SER A 393 11.01 -20.47 13.08
C SER A 393 10.58 -21.59 14.04
N ALA A 394 9.28 -21.71 14.35
CA ALA A 394 8.74 -22.67 15.32
C ALA A 394 8.64 -24.10 14.75
N ASP A 395 8.18 -24.26 13.50
CA ASP A 395 8.11 -25.55 12.79
C ASP A 395 9.51 -26.20 12.70
N SER A 396 10.56 -25.40 12.81
CA SER A 396 11.94 -25.83 12.69
C SER A 396 12.59 -26.17 14.03
N GLN A 397 12.11 -25.59 15.14
CA GLN A 397 12.51 -26.01 16.50
C GLN A 397 11.93 -27.39 16.85
N LEU A 398 10.72 -27.72 16.40
CA LEU A 398 10.10 -29.03 16.61
C LEU A 398 10.81 -30.16 15.83
N ASN A 399 11.41 -29.87 14.68
CA ASN A 399 12.14 -30.86 13.88
C ASN A 399 13.57 -31.14 14.39
N LEU A 400 14.05 -30.43 15.41
CA LEU A 400 15.38 -30.66 16.01
C LEU A 400 15.37 -31.72 17.14
N SER A 401 14.20 -32.19 17.59
CA SER A 401 14.08 -33.15 18.69
C SER A 401 13.94 -34.64 18.27
N ALA A 402 14.05 -34.99 16.98
CA ALA A 402 14.02 -36.41 16.56
C ALA A 402 14.99 -36.70 15.38
N GLU A 403 16.06 -37.44 15.71
CA GLU A 403 16.78 -38.41 14.86
C GLU A 403 17.62 -38.01 13.63
N ASN A 404 17.71 -36.76 13.16
CA ASN A 404 18.50 -36.45 11.95
C ASN A 404 19.72 -35.54 12.16
N ARG A 405 20.75 -36.01 12.88
CA ARG A 405 22.03 -35.28 13.10
C ARG A 405 23.09 -35.46 11.99
N ASN A 406 22.94 -36.42 11.06
CA ASN A 406 24.06 -36.90 10.24
C ASN A 406 24.06 -36.51 8.74
N THR A 407 23.07 -35.78 8.22
CA THR A 407 23.08 -35.32 6.81
C THR A 407 23.41 -33.83 6.70
N SER A 408 24.57 -33.51 6.13
CA SER A 408 25.06 -32.14 5.90
C SER A 408 24.16 -31.31 4.97
N THR A 409 23.35 -31.96 4.13
CA THR A 409 22.34 -31.33 3.27
C THR A 409 21.12 -30.81 4.04
N ALA A 410 20.81 -31.35 5.22
CA ALA A 410 19.71 -30.88 6.07
C ALA A 410 20.11 -29.67 6.95
N ARG A 411 21.41 -29.43 7.19
CA ARG A 411 21.88 -28.20 7.87
C ARG A 411 21.62 -26.95 7.05
N LEU A 412 21.51 -27.07 5.72
CA LEU A 412 21.11 -25.99 4.80
C LEU A 412 19.60 -25.71 4.82
N ALA A 413 18.80 -26.57 5.46
CA ALA A 413 17.40 -26.31 5.80
C ALA A 413 17.23 -25.72 7.22
N ALA A 414 18.31 -25.19 7.82
CA ALA A 414 18.22 -24.42 9.05
C ALA A 414 17.35 -23.17 8.84
N ALA A 415 16.35 -23.03 9.69
CA ALA A 415 15.35 -21.98 9.62
C ALA A 415 15.89 -20.63 10.05
N ARG A 416 15.30 -19.60 9.44
CA ARG A 416 15.62 -18.19 9.65
C ARG A 416 15.30 -17.81 11.09
N THR A 417 16.28 -17.30 11.84
CA THR A 417 16.07 -16.78 13.21
C THR A 417 15.44 -15.39 13.14
N LEU A 418 14.45 -15.14 14.00
CA LEU A 418 13.72 -13.88 14.05
C LEU A 418 13.99 -13.19 15.39
N HIS A 419 14.52 -11.97 15.35
CA HIS A 419 14.65 -11.10 16.51
C HIS A 419 13.70 -9.92 16.36
N GLU A 420 12.80 -9.74 17.33
CA GLU A 420 11.84 -8.64 17.34
C GLU A 420 12.25 -7.54 18.32
N VAL A 421 12.10 -6.30 17.87
CA VAL A 421 12.40 -5.10 18.66
C VAL A 421 11.27 -4.09 18.49
N THR A 422 10.79 -3.52 19.59
CA THR A 422 9.78 -2.46 19.59
C THR A 422 10.37 -1.16 20.13
N LEU A 423 10.03 -0.02 19.51
CA LEU A 423 10.33 1.31 20.08
C LEU A 423 9.02 1.99 20.48
N HIS A 424 8.93 2.42 21.74
CA HIS A 424 7.77 3.12 22.27
C HIS A 424 8.08 4.59 22.54
N GLU A 425 9.30 4.93 22.93
CA GLU A 425 9.67 6.31 23.28
C GLU A 425 9.85 7.22 22.05
N SER A 426 9.31 8.44 22.11
CA SER A 426 9.45 9.45 21.04
C SER A 426 10.75 10.20 21.17
N ILE A 427 11.37 10.50 20.03
CA ILE A 427 12.58 11.33 20.00
C ILE A 427 12.28 12.82 19.78
N ARG A 428 11.05 13.16 19.36
CA ARG A 428 10.64 14.53 19.00
C ARG A 428 10.05 15.29 20.18
N TYR A 429 9.24 14.62 20.99
CA TYR A 429 8.51 15.17 22.13
C TYR A 429 8.54 14.16 23.28
N GLY A 430 8.18 14.63 24.48
CA GLY A 430 8.18 13.80 25.69
C GLY A 430 7.15 12.67 25.65
N GLN A 431 7.37 11.61 26.43
CA GLN A 431 6.43 10.49 26.49
C GLN A 431 5.08 10.93 27.07
N GLY A 432 3.99 10.51 26.42
CA GLY A 432 2.63 10.79 26.89
C GLY A 432 2.14 12.20 26.57
N ASP A 433 2.61 12.80 25.47
CA ASP A 433 2.14 14.11 25.02
C ASP A 433 0.60 14.12 24.85
N PRO A 434 -0.13 15.03 25.53
CA PRO A 434 -1.58 15.10 25.44
C PRO A 434 -2.07 15.41 24.02
N VAL A 435 -1.30 16.16 23.22
CA VAL A 435 -1.68 16.47 21.83
C VAL A 435 -1.54 15.22 20.95
N GLU A 436 -0.48 14.44 21.15
CA GLU A 436 -0.33 13.15 20.46
C GLU A 436 -1.46 12.20 20.83
N LYS A 437 -1.78 12.08 22.12
CA LYS A 437 -2.86 11.23 22.59
C LYS A 437 -4.21 11.67 22.01
N TRP A 438 -4.51 12.98 22.05
CA TRP A 438 -5.70 13.53 21.43
C TRP A 438 -5.77 13.21 19.93
N LEU A 439 -4.66 13.34 19.21
CA LEU A 439 -4.58 13.02 17.79
C LEU A 439 -4.86 11.54 17.52
N ASN A 440 -4.26 10.64 18.30
CA ASN A 440 -4.46 9.19 18.18
C ASN A 440 -5.90 8.79 18.51
N ASP A 441 -6.50 9.41 19.52
CA ASP A 441 -7.91 9.22 19.89
C ASP A 441 -8.84 9.73 18.77
N LEU A 442 -8.64 10.96 18.28
CA LEU A 442 -9.44 11.55 17.21
C LEU A 442 -9.38 10.73 15.90
N LEU A 443 -8.19 10.28 15.50
CA LEU A 443 -7.97 9.54 14.26
C LEU A 443 -8.13 8.02 14.42
N CYS A 444 -8.39 7.54 15.64
CA CYS A 444 -8.52 6.13 15.97
C CYS A 444 -7.31 5.28 15.53
N LEU A 445 -6.10 5.81 15.74
CA LEU A 445 -4.85 5.13 15.36
C LEU A 445 -4.45 4.04 16.36
N ASP A 446 -4.94 4.13 17.60
CA ASP A 446 -4.67 3.18 18.68
C ASP A 446 -5.52 1.91 18.54
N CYS A 447 -5.19 1.10 17.54
CA CYS A 447 -5.92 -0.14 17.24
C CYS A 447 -5.62 -1.30 18.22
N LEU A 448 -5.12 -1.03 19.43
CA LEU A 448 -4.64 -2.04 20.40
C LEU A 448 -5.74 -3.02 20.88
N SER A 449 -7.01 -2.74 20.60
CA SER A 449 -8.18 -3.42 21.12
C SER A 449 -8.93 -4.24 20.05
N VAL A 450 -8.30 -5.26 19.47
CA VAL A 450 -9.08 -6.46 19.14
C VAL A 450 -8.95 -7.37 20.36
N PRO A 451 -9.88 -7.30 21.33
CA PRO A 451 -9.85 -8.24 22.43
C PRO A 451 -9.90 -9.65 21.84
N ARG A 452 -8.99 -10.52 22.27
CA ARG A 452 -9.12 -11.94 21.94
C ARG A 452 -10.35 -12.44 22.67
N ILE A 453 -11.36 -12.90 21.94
CA ILE A 453 -12.54 -13.48 22.56
C ILE A 453 -12.12 -14.80 23.21
N ILE A 454 -12.08 -14.80 24.55
CA ILE A 454 -11.74 -15.97 25.36
C ILE A 454 -12.92 -16.96 25.34
N SER A 455 -14.14 -16.49 25.13
CA SER A 455 -15.32 -17.33 24.87
C SER A 455 -15.36 -17.75 23.42
N GLY A 456 -15.41 -19.05 23.14
CA GLY A 456 -15.46 -19.61 21.79
C GLY A 456 -16.48 -18.94 20.85
N CYS A 457 -16.20 -19.01 19.56
CA CYS A 457 -16.99 -18.38 18.50
C CYS A 457 -18.47 -18.82 18.53
N PRO A 458 -19.44 -17.88 18.51
CA PRO A 458 -20.84 -18.23 18.34
C PRO A 458 -21.10 -18.76 16.92
N LEU A 459 -22.06 -19.66 16.77
CA LEU A 459 -22.44 -20.21 15.47
C LEU A 459 -22.90 -19.08 14.52
N PRO A 460 -22.50 -19.09 13.23
CA PRO A 460 -22.87 -18.04 12.27
C PRO A 460 -24.37 -17.76 12.15
N GLN A 461 -25.22 -18.74 12.44
CA GLN A 461 -26.69 -18.62 12.39
C GLN A 461 -27.28 -17.81 13.55
N THR A 462 -26.52 -17.62 14.63
CA THR A 462 -26.97 -16.88 15.82
C THR A 462 -26.55 -15.42 15.81
N CYS A 463 -25.77 -15.01 14.81
CA CYS A 463 -25.23 -13.66 14.69
C CYS A 463 -26.16 -12.83 13.80
N ASP A 464 -26.57 -11.67 14.30
CA ASP A 464 -27.43 -10.75 13.56
C ASP A 464 -26.63 -9.58 13.00
N LEU A 465 -27.05 -9.10 11.83
CA LEU A 465 -26.48 -7.91 11.19
C LEU A 465 -27.28 -6.67 11.63
N TYR A 466 -26.57 -5.64 12.09
CA TYR A 466 -27.12 -4.37 12.55
C TYR A 466 -26.71 -3.24 11.63
N TYR A 467 -27.63 -2.29 11.41
CA TYR A 467 -27.32 -1.04 10.74
C TYR A 467 -26.79 -0.03 11.76
N VAL A 468 -25.66 0.62 11.43
CA VAL A 468 -25.06 1.64 12.31
C VAL A 468 -25.50 3.03 11.87
N ASN A 469 -26.11 3.77 12.78
CA ASN A 469 -26.41 5.16 12.53
C ASN A 469 -25.14 6.02 12.68
N ARG A 470 -24.79 6.73 11.60
CA ARG A 470 -23.57 7.53 11.49
C ARG A 470 -23.63 8.81 12.31
N ASP A 471 -24.80 9.45 12.40
CA ASP A 471 -24.95 10.70 13.17
C ASP A 471 -24.62 10.46 14.65
N THR A 472 -25.08 9.33 15.18
CA THR A 472 -24.87 8.91 16.58
C THR A 472 -23.49 8.31 16.80
N LEU A 473 -22.89 7.73 15.76
CA LEU A 473 -21.53 7.19 15.82
C LEU A 473 -20.51 8.33 15.97
N PHE A 474 -20.71 9.43 15.25
CA PHE A 474 -19.77 10.56 15.22
C PHE A 474 -20.11 11.71 16.20
N CYS A 475 -21.10 11.55 17.07
CA CYS A 475 -21.49 12.57 18.07
C CYS A 475 -20.50 12.80 19.22
N TYR A 476 -19.34 12.13 19.20
CA TYR A 476 -18.28 12.22 20.21
C TYR A 476 -18.71 11.88 21.65
N HIS A 477 -19.60 10.91 21.80
CA HIS A 477 -19.95 10.31 23.10
C HIS A 477 -18.97 9.18 23.47
N LYS A 478 -18.65 9.00 24.76
CA LYS A 478 -17.66 8.01 25.24
C LYS A 478 -17.93 6.58 24.76
N ALA A 479 -19.19 6.15 24.75
CA ALA A 479 -19.57 4.81 24.29
C ALA A 479 -19.48 4.67 22.75
N SER A 480 -19.91 5.71 22.01
CA SER A 480 -19.82 5.74 20.55
C SER A 480 -18.37 5.78 20.07
N GLU A 481 -17.52 6.52 20.78
CA GLU A 481 -16.09 6.60 20.49
C GLU A 481 -15.40 5.25 20.74
N ALA A 482 -15.70 4.57 21.85
CA ALA A 482 -15.20 3.21 22.08
C ALA A 482 -15.65 2.21 21.00
N PHE A 483 -16.90 2.33 20.51
CA PHE A 483 -17.40 1.51 19.41
C PHE A 483 -16.71 1.86 18.07
N LEU A 484 -16.51 3.14 17.77
CA LEU A 484 -15.80 3.62 16.59
C LEU A 484 -14.34 3.15 16.56
N GLN A 485 -13.65 3.20 17.71
CA GLN A 485 -12.30 2.68 17.87
C GLN A 485 -12.23 1.18 17.54
N ARG A 486 -13.17 0.36 18.04
CA ARG A 486 -13.25 -1.07 17.70
C ARG A 486 -13.49 -1.30 16.21
N LEU A 487 -14.40 -0.53 15.62
CA LEU A 487 -14.75 -0.60 14.20
C LEU A 487 -13.54 -0.22 13.32
N MET A 488 -12.81 0.84 13.67
CA MET A 488 -11.61 1.25 12.94
C MET A 488 -10.44 0.28 13.15
N ALA A 489 -10.26 -0.24 14.37
CA ALA A 489 -9.27 -1.28 14.66
C ALA A 489 -9.48 -2.52 13.79
N LEU A 490 -10.74 -2.92 13.60
CA LEU A 490 -11.09 -4.03 12.73
C LEU A 490 -10.78 -3.74 11.25
N TYR A 491 -11.09 -2.53 10.76
CA TYR A 491 -10.70 -2.11 9.41
C TYR A 491 -9.19 -2.14 9.20
N VAL A 492 -8.40 -1.68 10.18
CA VAL A 492 -6.93 -1.67 10.11
C VAL A 492 -6.36 -3.09 10.19
N ALA A 493 -7.02 -3.99 10.90
CA ALA A 493 -6.62 -5.39 10.98
C ALA A 493 -6.90 -6.18 9.69
N SER A 494 -8.03 -5.93 9.02
CA SER A 494 -8.44 -6.68 7.83
C SER A 494 -7.76 -6.20 6.54
N HIS A 495 -7.58 -4.89 6.38
CA HIS A 495 -7.08 -4.30 5.15
C HIS A 495 -5.56 -4.11 5.17
N TYR A 496 -4.96 -4.24 3.99
CA TYR A 496 -3.52 -4.08 3.81
C TYR A 496 -3.06 -2.63 3.93
N LYS A 497 -3.90 -1.68 3.52
CA LYS A 497 -3.59 -0.24 3.55
C LYS A 497 -4.85 0.56 3.86
N ASN A 498 -4.80 1.31 4.95
CA ASN A 498 -5.83 2.29 5.30
C ASN A 498 -5.21 3.69 5.35
N SER A 499 -6.04 4.70 5.14
CA SER A 499 -5.68 6.09 5.34
C SER A 499 -6.65 6.72 6.34
N PRO A 500 -6.20 7.65 7.22
CA PRO A 500 -7.11 8.40 8.09
C PRO A 500 -8.18 9.18 7.33
N ASN A 501 -7.95 9.51 6.06
CA ASN A 501 -8.96 10.14 5.22
C ASN A 501 -10.19 9.24 4.98
N ASP A 502 -10.04 7.92 5.18
CA ASP A 502 -11.16 6.97 5.10
C ASP A 502 -12.20 7.24 6.20
N LEU A 503 -11.77 7.73 7.37
CA LEU A 503 -12.66 8.10 8.47
C LEU A 503 -13.56 9.28 8.08
N GLN A 504 -12.99 10.27 7.40
CA GLN A 504 -13.74 11.42 6.87
C GLN A 504 -14.69 10.99 5.75
N MET A 505 -14.27 10.06 4.88
CA MET A 505 -15.15 9.48 3.88
C MET A 505 -16.31 8.71 4.53
N LEU A 506 -16.04 7.97 5.62
CA LEU A 506 -17.04 7.22 6.36
C LEU A 506 -18.09 8.13 7.03
N SER A 507 -17.66 9.30 7.50
CA SER A 507 -18.50 10.24 8.21
C SER A 507 -19.33 11.11 7.28
N ASP A 508 -18.71 11.71 6.27
CA ASP A 508 -19.32 12.85 5.56
C ASP A 508 -20.09 12.39 4.31
N ALA A 509 -19.64 11.33 3.64
CA ALA A 509 -20.19 10.94 2.34
C ALA A 509 -21.59 10.29 2.49
N PRO A 510 -22.66 10.90 1.92
CA PRO A 510 -24.04 10.52 2.25
C PRO A 510 -24.42 9.12 1.78
N ALA A 511 -23.89 8.68 0.63
CA ALA A 511 -24.14 7.38 0.03
C ALA A 511 -23.57 6.17 0.80
N HIS A 512 -22.73 6.39 1.82
CA HIS A 512 -22.11 5.29 2.56
C HIS A 512 -23.00 4.75 3.70
N HIS A 513 -23.21 3.44 3.73
CA HIS A 513 -23.90 2.73 4.80
C HIS A 513 -22.97 1.73 5.47
N LEU A 514 -23.13 1.62 6.80
CA LEU A 514 -22.35 0.72 7.65
C LEU A 514 -23.25 -0.37 8.22
N PHE A 515 -22.79 -1.61 8.09
CA PHE A 515 -23.42 -2.77 8.67
C PHE A 515 -22.42 -3.51 9.56
N CYS A 516 -22.81 -3.88 10.77
CA CYS A 516 -21.97 -4.59 11.73
C CYS A 516 -22.61 -5.92 12.10
N LEU A 517 -21.83 -7.00 12.02
CA LEU A 517 -22.23 -8.32 12.49
C LEU A 517 -21.86 -8.44 13.97
N LEU A 518 -22.86 -8.65 14.80
CA LEU A 518 -22.71 -8.75 16.25
C LEU A 518 -23.11 -10.16 16.73
N PRO A 519 -22.46 -10.69 17.76
CA PRO A 519 -22.94 -11.88 18.45
C PRO A 519 -24.29 -11.56 19.13
N PRO A 520 -25.10 -12.58 19.44
CA PRO A 520 -26.35 -12.37 20.15
C PRO A 520 -26.07 -11.69 21.50
N VAL A 521 -26.64 -10.51 21.71
CA VAL A 521 -26.41 -9.72 22.92
C VAL A 521 -27.32 -10.26 24.02
N PRO A 522 -26.78 -10.82 25.11
CA PRO A 522 -27.62 -11.22 26.24
C PRO A 522 -28.28 -9.98 26.85
N PRO A 523 -29.60 -9.99 27.10
CA PRO A 523 -30.36 -8.79 27.52
C PRO A 523 -29.94 -8.21 28.88
N ARG A 524 -29.07 -8.89 29.63
CA ARG A 524 -28.60 -8.47 30.96
C ARG A 524 -27.27 -7.72 30.97
N GLN A 525 -26.55 -7.62 29.84
CA GLN A 525 -25.20 -7.03 29.82
C GLN A 525 -25.21 -5.62 29.20
N SER A 526 -24.91 -4.61 30.02
CA SER A 526 -24.72 -3.21 29.58
C SER A 526 -23.32 -2.94 28.99
N SER A 527 -22.63 -4.00 28.55
CA SER A 527 -21.33 -3.87 27.90
C SER A 527 -21.51 -3.68 26.39
N LEU A 528 -20.70 -2.81 25.78
CA LEU A 528 -20.67 -2.63 24.33
C LEU A 528 -20.43 -3.97 23.62
N PRO A 529 -21.29 -4.35 22.65
CA PRO A 529 -21.13 -5.59 21.92
C PRO A 529 -19.82 -5.59 21.13
N GLU A 530 -19.27 -6.78 20.95
CA GLU A 530 -18.08 -6.95 20.15
C GLU A 530 -18.43 -7.03 18.67
N VAL A 531 -17.63 -6.39 17.83
CA VAL A 531 -17.85 -6.32 16.40
C VAL A 531 -17.07 -7.45 15.74
N LEU A 532 -17.77 -8.48 15.27
CA LEU A 532 -17.14 -9.63 14.59
C LEU A 532 -16.73 -9.28 13.17
N ALA A 533 -17.59 -8.53 12.48
CA ALA A 533 -17.35 -8.07 11.13
C ALA A 533 -18.09 -6.77 10.80
N VAL A 534 -17.55 -6.03 9.85
CA VAL A 534 -18.13 -4.76 9.37
C VAL A 534 -18.15 -4.77 7.85
N VAL A 535 -19.27 -4.34 7.27
CA VAL A 535 -19.43 -4.13 5.83
C VAL A 535 -19.74 -2.66 5.58
N GLN A 536 -18.96 -2.05 4.68
CA GLN A 536 -19.19 -0.72 4.15
C GLN A 536 -19.76 -0.82 2.74
N VAL A 537 -20.98 -0.34 2.55
CA VAL A 537 -21.65 -0.26 1.25
C VAL A 537 -21.75 1.22 0.86
N CYS A 538 -21.55 1.53 -0.42
CA CYS A 538 -21.76 2.84 -1.02
C CYS A 538 -22.82 2.69 -2.08
N LEU A 539 -23.88 3.49 -2.03
CA LEU A 539 -24.88 3.55 -3.07
C LEU A 539 -24.29 4.32 -4.26
N GLU A 540 -24.43 3.78 -5.46
CA GLU A 540 -23.94 4.36 -6.71
C GLU A 540 -25.02 4.18 -7.79
N GLY A 541 -25.18 5.16 -8.69
CA GLY A 541 -26.13 5.04 -9.80
C GLY A 541 -27.12 6.20 -9.88
N GLU A 542 -28.23 5.97 -10.57
CA GLU A 542 -29.25 6.98 -10.89
C GLU A 542 -28.68 8.22 -11.61
N ILE A 543 -27.64 8.01 -12.43
CA ILE A 543 -26.99 9.09 -13.17
C ILE A 543 -27.86 9.42 -14.39
N SER A 544 -28.08 10.72 -14.64
CA SER A 544 -28.85 11.11 -15.83
C SER A 544 -28.13 10.68 -17.12
N ARG A 545 -28.89 10.10 -18.05
CA ARG A 545 -28.36 9.66 -19.37
C ARG A 545 -27.59 10.77 -20.10
N GLN A 546 -28.04 12.01 -19.98
CA GLN A 546 -27.38 13.18 -20.58
C GLN A 546 -26.01 13.45 -19.93
N SER A 547 -25.90 13.33 -18.60
CA SER A 547 -24.64 13.47 -17.87
C SER A 547 -23.63 12.40 -18.29
N VAL A 548 -24.09 11.15 -18.48
CA VAL A 548 -23.24 10.04 -18.97
C VAL A 548 -22.71 10.31 -20.38
N LEU A 549 -23.58 10.68 -21.33
CA LEU A 549 -23.18 11.00 -22.71
C LEU A 549 -22.23 12.20 -22.78
N ASN A 550 -22.51 13.26 -22.00
CA ASN A 550 -21.65 14.43 -21.93
C ASN A 550 -20.26 14.09 -21.36
N SER A 551 -20.19 13.23 -20.35
CA SER A 551 -18.93 12.82 -19.73
C SER A 551 -18.13 11.87 -20.63
N LEU A 552 -18.80 10.95 -21.34
CA LEU A 552 -18.21 10.11 -22.38
C LEU A 552 -17.60 10.96 -23.50
N SER A 553 -18.31 12.00 -23.96
CA SER A 553 -17.80 12.91 -25.01
C SER A 553 -16.59 13.74 -24.56
N ARG A 554 -16.54 14.14 -23.27
CA ARG A 554 -15.46 14.96 -22.70
C ARG A 554 -14.29 14.13 -22.17
N GLY A 555 -14.43 12.81 -22.06
CA GLY A 555 -13.43 11.90 -21.48
C GLY A 555 -13.08 12.21 -20.02
N LYS A 556 -13.96 12.91 -19.29
CA LYS A 556 -13.73 13.28 -17.89
C LYS A 556 -14.64 12.47 -16.98
N LYS A 557 -14.05 11.75 -16.04
CA LYS A 557 -14.77 11.04 -14.98
C LYS A 557 -15.17 12.02 -13.89
N ALA A 558 -16.46 12.07 -13.56
CA ALA A 558 -16.89 12.73 -12.33
C ALA A 558 -16.39 11.94 -11.11
N SER A 559 -16.17 12.63 -9.99
CA SER A 559 -15.77 11.99 -8.73
C SER A 559 -16.96 11.32 -8.05
N GLY A 560 -16.78 10.12 -7.50
CA GLY A 560 -17.81 9.38 -6.76
C GLY A 560 -18.04 7.98 -7.31
N ASP A 561 -18.92 7.89 -8.32
CA ASP A 561 -19.50 6.64 -8.86
C ASP A 561 -18.51 5.80 -9.67
N LEU A 562 -17.77 4.91 -9.02
CA LEU A 562 -16.70 4.18 -9.73
C LEU A 562 -17.26 3.16 -10.73
N ILE A 563 -18.26 2.38 -10.32
CA ILE A 563 -18.74 1.25 -11.11
C ILE A 563 -19.54 1.74 -12.33
N PRO A 564 -20.55 2.64 -12.18
CA PRO A 564 -21.27 3.21 -13.32
C PRO A 564 -20.31 3.82 -14.35
N TRP A 565 -19.38 4.68 -13.93
CA TRP A 565 -18.45 5.32 -14.87
C TRP A 565 -17.52 4.33 -15.57
N THR A 566 -17.03 3.32 -14.86
CA THR A 566 -16.09 2.35 -15.46
C THR A 566 -16.81 1.41 -16.42
N VAL A 567 -18.00 0.91 -16.07
CA VAL A 567 -18.77 -0.01 -16.93
C VAL A 567 -19.28 0.75 -18.15
N SER A 568 -19.89 1.93 -17.98
CA SER A 568 -20.36 2.74 -19.10
C SER A 568 -19.23 3.18 -20.04
N GLU A 569 -18.01 3.42 -19.56
CA GLU A 569 -16.85 3.71 -20.42
C GLU A 569 -16.37 2.47 -21.20
N GLN A 570 -16.33 1.30 -20.55
CA GLN A 570 -15.77 0.08 -21.16
C GLN A 570 -16.71 -0.60 -22.15
N PHE A 571 -18.02 -0.55 -21.89
CA PHE A 571 -19.06 -1.13 -22.74
C PHE A 571 -19.80 -0.09 -23.58
N GLN A 572 -19.53 1.20 -23.38
CA GLN A 572 -20.23 2.32 -24.03
C GLN A 572 -21.74 2.27 -23.84
N ASP A 573 -22.18 1.73 -22.70
CA ASP A 573 -23.58 1.55 -22.38
C ASP A 573 -24.07 2.66 -21.41
N PRO A 574 -24.91 3.60 -21.88
CA PRO A 574 -25.48 4.65 -21.03
C PRO A 574 -26.65 4.14 -20.17
N GLU A 575 -27.23 2.99 -20.49
CA GLU A 575 -28.37 2.43 -19.74
C GLU A 575 -27.91 1.93 -18.38
N PHE A 576 -26.76 1.24 -18.33
CA PHE A 576 -26.17 0.78 -17.07
C PHE A 576 -25.91 1.92 -16.07
N GLY A 577 -25.53 3.11 -16.53
CA GLY A 577 -25.30 4.26 -15.66
C GLY A 577 -26.57 4.80 -14.99
N SER A 578 -27.74 4.51 -15.57
CA SER A 578 -29.04 4.92 -15.03
C SER A 578 -29.56 3.96 -13.94
N LEU A 579 -29.02 2.74 -13.86
CA LEU A 579 -29.40 1.74 -12.85
C LEU A 579 -28.95 2.17 -11.46
N SER A 580 -29.71 1.75 -10.44
CA SER A 580 -29.34 1.95 -9.04
C SER A 580 -28.57 0.75 -8.52
N GLY A 581 -27.41 0.98 -7.91
CA GLY A 581 -26.53 -0.09 -7.45
C GLY A 581 -25.89 0.16 -6.09
N GLY A 582 -25.49 -0.93 -5.44
CA GLY A 582 -24.72 -0.88 -4.21
C GLY A 582 -23.30 -1.37 -4.44
N ARG A 583 -22.30 -0.51 -4.26
CA ARG A 583 -20.88 -0.89 -4.25
C ARG A 583 -20.45 -1.26 -2.83
N ILE A 584 -20.02 -2.50 -2.63
CA ILE A 584 -19.33 -2.90 -1.40
C ILE A 584 -17.90 -2.35 -1.47
N VAL A 585 -17.61 -1.35 -0.65
CA VAL A 585 -16.30 -0.68 -0.62
C VAL A 585 -15.32 -1.49 0.21
N ARG A 586 -15.74 -1.96 1.40
CA ARG A 586 -14.88 -2.69 2.34
C ARG A 586 -15.65 -3.75 3.11
N ILE A 587 -14.99 -4.88 3.32
CA ILE A 587 -15.39 -5.91 4.27
C ILE A 587 -14.24 -6.12 5.23
N ALA A 588 -14.51 -5.97 6.52
CA ALA A 588 -13.56 -6.23 7.58
C ALA A 588 -14.07 -7.39 8.44
N VAL A 589 -13.29 -8.47 8.47
CA VAL A 589 -13.51 -9.62 9.35
C VAL A 589 -12.31 -9.74 10.24
N ASN A 590 -12.55 -10.05 11.51
CA ASN A 590 -11.48 -10.24 12.48
C ASN A 590 -10.51 -11.34 11.98
N PRO A 591 -9.20 -11.09 11.91
CA PRO A 591 -8.22 -12.07 11.46
C PRO A 591 -8.32 -13.44 12.13
N ASP A 592 -8.68 -13.48 13.40
CA ASP A 592 -8.81 -14.72 14.18
C ASP A 592 -10.00 -15.60 13.68
N TYR A 593 -10.98 -15.01 12.98
CA TYR A 593 -12.21 -15.68 12.54
C TYR A 593 -12.32 -15.87 11.02
N GLN A 594 -11.25 -15.65 10.26
CA GLN A 594 -11.25 -15.79 8.79
C GLN A 594 -11.50 -17.23 8.30
N GLY A 595 -11.31 -18.24 9.16
CA GLY A 595 -11.50 -19.65 8.83
C GLY A 595 -12.95 -20.15 8.89
N VAL A 596 -13.83 -19.44 9.63
CA VAL A 596 -15.25 -19.78 9.74
C VAL A 596 -15.99 -18.95 8.69
N ASN A 597 -16.78 -19.59 7.82
CA ASN A 597 -17.56 -18.92 6.78
C ASN A 597 -18.74 -18.13 7.39
N TYR A 598 -18.47 -17.13 8.23
CA TYR A 598 -19.48 -16.22 8.79
C TYR A 598 -20.24 -15.46 7.68
N PHE A 599 -19.58 -15.19 6.57
CA PHE A 599 -20.17 -14.54 5.40
C PHE A 599 -20.58 -15.54 4.33
N SER A 600 -21.76 -16.12 4.47
CA SER A 600 -22.56 -16.47 3.29
C SER A 600 -23.37 -15.24 2.90
N PHE A 601 -22.77 -14.39 2.06
CA PHE A 601 -23.31 -13.08 1.65
C PHE A 601 -24.72 -13.18 1.04
N SER A 602 -25.08 -14.36 0.53
CA SER A 602 -26.40 -14.65 -0.06
C SER A 602 -27.55 -14.65 0.95
N VAL A 603 -27.31 -14.79 2.25
CA VAL A 603 -28.37 -14.92 3.26
C VAL A 603 -28.83 -13.57 3.83
N TYR A 604 -27.96 -12.56 3.86
CA TYR A 604 -28.17 -11.37 4.70
C TYR A 604 -28.57 -10.08 3.97
N ILE A 605 -28.50 -10.06 2.63
CA ILE A 605 -29.04 -8.97 1.80
C ILE A 605 -30.10 -9.54 0.86
N GLN A 606 -31.01 -10.34 1.42
CA GLN A 606 -32.27 -10.59 0.73
C GLN A 606 -33.16 -9.37 1.02
N PRO A 607 -33.68 -8.67 0.00
CA PRO A 607 -34.55 -7.54 0.23
C PRO A 607 -35.80 -8.04 0.97
N VAL A 608 -35.92 -7.71 2.26
CA VAL A 608 -37.11 -7.99 3.04
C VAL A 608 -38.27 -7.24 2.36
N LYS A 609 -39.16 -8.00 1.73
CA LYS A 609 -40.37 -7.49 1.05
C LYS A 609 -41.32 -6.87 2.08
N ARG A 610 -41.84 -5.68 1.72
CA ARG A 610 -43.11 -5.00 2.10
C ARG A 610 -43.31 -4.41 3.50
N HIS A 611 -43.60 -3.10 3.57
CA HIS A 611 -44.97 -2.55 3.65
C HIS A 611 -45.00 -1.04 3.31
N LEU A 612 -45.94 -0.66 2.44
CA LEU A 612 -46.24 0.71 1.98
C LEU A 612 -47.05 1.44 3.06
N GLU A 613 -46.41 2.33 3.80
CA GLU A 613 -47.09 3.51 4.38
C GLU A 613 -46.10 4.67 4.35
N GLU A 614 -46.44 5.72 3.63
CA GLU A 614 -45.67 6.96 3.57
C GLU A 614 -45.70 7.64 4.93
N ARG A 615 -44.54 7.74 5.59
CA ARG A 615 -44.31 8.78 6.58
C ARG A 615 -43.19 9.66 6.06
N THR A 616 -43.58 10.83 5.57
CA THR A 616 -42.70 11.96 5.30
C THR A 616 -41.83 12.22 6.53
N SER A 617 -40.51 12.12 6.37
CA SER A 617 -39.57 12.56 7.38
C SER A 617 -39.69 14.08 7.56
N PRO A 618 -39.82 14.60 8.78
CA PRO A 618 -39.77 16.04 9.00
C PRO A 618 -38.35 16.51 8.71
N GLN A 619 -38.20 17.41 7.73
CA GLN A 619 -36.99 18.19 7.57
C GLN A 619 -36.82 19.06 8.82
N LEU A 620 -35.92 18.64 9.72
CA LEU A 620 -35.51 19.44 10.87
C LEU A 620 -34.60 20.56 10.37
N PHE A 621 -35.19 21.73 10.13
CA PHE A 621 -34.45 22.98 10.00
C PHE A 621 -33.76 23.28 11.33
N ILE A 622 -32.42 23.28 11.34
CA ILE A 622 -31.63 23.76 12.48
C ILE A 622 -31.78 25.28 12.51
N HIS A 623 -32.62 25.80 13.43
CA HIS A 623 -32.62 27.22 13.76
C HIS A 623 -31.31 27.55 14.49
N VAL A 624 -30.36 28.17 13.79
CA VAL A 624 -29.17 28.76 14.41
C VAL A 624 -29.59 30.07 15.05
N GLN A 625 -29.89 30.07 16.35
CA GLN A 625 -29.95 31.30 17.12
C GLN A 625 -28.54 31.91 17.15
N ALA A 626 -28.42 33.16 16.68
CA ALA A 626 -27.18 33.91 16.66
C ALA A 626 -26.79 34.34 18.07
N VAL A 627 -26.04 33.47 18.77
CA VAL A 627 -25.37 33.79 20.04
C VAL A 627 -23.95 34.23 19.73
N SER A 628 -23.45 35.25 20.46
CA SER A 628 -22.08 35.77 20.30
C SER A 628 -21.02 34.72 20.69
N LEU A 629 -19.86 34.72 20.01
CA LEU A 629 -18.76 33.76 20.20
C LEU A 629 -18.28 33.60 21.66
N LEU A 630 -18.40 34.67 22.46
CA LEU A 630 -17.95 34.71 23.86
C LEU A 630 -18.91 34.03 24.85
N GLU A 631 -20.13 33.68 24.44
CA GLU A 631 -21.15 33.06 25.29
C GLU A 631 -21.52 31.64 24.82
N GLU A 632 -20.98 31.19 23.69
CA GLU A 632 -21.37 29.94 23.05
C GLU A 632 -20.72 28.71 23.72
N VAL A 633 -21.54 27.88 24.38
CA VAL A 633 -21.13 26.57 24.91
C VAL A 633 -21.50 25.48 23.91
N VAL A 634 -20.49 24.81 23.38
CA VAL A 634 -20.65 23.66 22.48
C VAL A 634 -21.03 22.42 23.32
N SER A 635 -22.21 21.86 23.08
CA SER A 635 -22.66 20.61 23.70
C SER A 635 -23.10 19.59 22.66
N PRO A 636 -22.94 18.27 22.91
CA PRO A 636 -23.49 17.23 22.05
C PRO A 636 -25.01 17.38 21.83
N ARG A 637 -25.51 16.90 20.70
CA ARG A 637 -26.95 16.92 20.38
C ARG A 637 -27.74 16.12 21.42
N LYS A 638 -28.84 16.69 21.92
CA LYS A 638 -29.66 16.11 23.00
C LYS A 638 -30.60 15.01 22.53
N ASP A 639 -31.16 15.13 21.33
CA ASP A 639 -32.06 14.13 20.73
C ASP A 639 -31.31 13.33 19.65
N LEU A 640 -30.83 12.15 20.01
CA LEU A 640 -30.07 11.28 19.13
C LEU A 640 -30.80 9.95 18.94
N PRO A 641 -30.92 9.45 17.69
CA PRO A 641 -31.44 8.10 17.45
C PRO A 641 -30.54 7.02 18.10
N PRO A 642 -30.99 5.76 18.20
CA PRO A 642 -30.13 4.69 18.70
C PRO A 642 -28.95 4.43 17.74
N LEU A 643 -27.80 4.07 18.32
CA LEU A 643 -26.57 3.77 17.57
C LEU A 643 -26.72 2.57 16.63
N LEU A 644 -27.43 1.54 17.08
CA LEU A 644 -27.65 0.30 16.37
C LEU A 644 -29.15 0.16 16.09
N LEU A 645 -29.47 -0.08 14.81
CA LEU A 645 -30.83 -0.37 14.34
C LEU A 645 -30.87 -1.79 13.82
N LYS A 646 -31.93 -2.53 14.14
CA LYS A 646 -32.13 -3.85 13.54
C LYS A 646 -32.49 -3.68 12.07
N LEU A 647 -32.03 -4.60 11.21
CA LEU A 647 -32.33 -4.53 9.78
C LEU A 647 -33.84 -4.58 9.48
N ASN A 648 -34.61 -5.28 10.32
CA ASN A 648 -36.07 -5.38 10.16
C ASN A 648 -36.79 -4.04 10.36
N GLU A 649 -36.18 -3.09 11.08
CA GLU A 649 -36.77 -1.80 11.40
C GLU A 649 -36.51 -0.76 10.30
N ARG A 650 -35.56 -1.02 9.40
CA ARG A 650 -35.19 -0.10 8.31
C ARG A 650 -35.74 -0.60 6.97
N ARG A 651 -36.32 0.30 6.18
CA ARG A 651 -36.68 0.03 4.79
C ARG A 651 -35.43 -0.05 3.91
N ALA A 652 -35.31 -1.12 3.12
CA ALA A 652 -34.26 -1.25 2.12
C ALA A 652 -34.57 -0.36 0.91
N GLU A 653 -33.51 0.22 0.34
CA GLU A 653 -33.58 0.98 -0.90
C GLU A 653 -33.66 0.02 -2.10
N ARG A 654 -34.21 0.50 -3.21
CA ARG A 654 -34.29 -0.29 -4.45
C ARG A 654 -32.91 -0.34 -5.09
N LEU A 655 -32.37 -1.54 -5.23
CA LEU A 655 -31.07 -1.81 -5.83
C LEU A 655 -31.23 -2.85 -6.93
N ASP A 656 -30.64 -2.59 -8.09
CA ASP A 656 -30.66 -3.47 -9.26
C ASP A 656 -29.45 -4.42 -9.24
N TYR A 657 -28.29 -3.91 -8.84
CA TYR A 657 -27.04 -4.66 -8.76
C TYR A 657 -26.23 -4.39 -7.49
N LEU A 658 -25.40 -5.35 -7.13
CA LEU A 658 -24.30 -5.19 -6.18
C LEU A 658 -22.97 -5.33 -6.87
N GLY A 659 -22.06 -4.41 -6.61
CA GLY A 659 -20.73 -4.41 -7.18
C GLY A 659 -19.62 -4.45 -6.12
N VAL A 660 -18.49 -5.05 -6.47
CA VAL A 660 -17.28 -5.04 -5.64
C VAL A 660 -16.11 -4.55 -6.49
N SER A 661 -15.20 -3.79 -5.87
CA SER A 661 -13.94 -3.38 -6.49
C SER A 661 -12.80 -3.70 -5.54
N TYR A 662 -11.88 -4.56 -5.94
CA TYR A 662 -10.79 -5.00 -5.06
C TYR A 662 -9.52 -5.41 -5.85
N GLY A 663 -8.38 -5.46 -5.14
CA GLY A 663 -7.12 -5.99 -5.69
C GLY A 663 -7.19 -7.51 -5.85
N LEU A 664 -6.96 -7.99 -7.07
CA LEU A 664 -7.12 -9.39 -7.43
C LEU A 664 -6.13 -10.29 -6.68
N THR A 665 -6.63 -11.02 -5.67
CA THR A 665 -5.93 -12.12 -5.00
C THR A 665 -6.69 -13.43 -5.15
N PRO A 666 -6.01 -14.60 -5.15
CA PRO A 666 -6.67 -15.90 -5.26
C PRO A 666 -7.67 -16.17 -4.13
N GLN A 667 -7.40 -15.67 -2.92
CA GLN A 667 -8.27 -15.83 -1.75
C GLN A 667 -9.58 -15.05 -1.91
N LEU A 668 -9.49 -13.76 -2.25
CA LEU A 668 -10.66 -12.91 -2.44
C LEU A 668 -11.48 -13.34 -3.67
N LEU A 669 -10.83 -13.76 -4.76
CA LEU A 669 -11.53 -14.29 -5.93
C LEU A 669 -12.39 -15.51 -5.59
N LYS A 670 -11.86 -16.45 -4.80
CA LYS A 670 -12.62 -17.62 -4.34
C LYS A 670 -13.78 -17.21 -3.44
N PHE A 671 -13.57 -16.24 -2.55
CA PHE A 671 -14.61 -15.71 -1.67
C PHE A 671 -15.79 -15.13 -2.49
N TRP A 672 -15.51 -14.24 -3.45
CA TRP A 672 -16.55 -13.61 -4.26
C TRP A 672 -17.25 -14.56 -5.22
N LYS A 673 -16.53 -15.55 -5.77
CA LYS A 673 -17.15 -16.61 -6.58
C LYS A 673 -18.11 -17.46 -5.76
N LYS A 674 -17.78 -17.80 -4.51
CA LYS A 674 -18.70 -18.49 -3.59
C LYS A 674 -19.94 -17.64 -3.27
N ALA A 675 -19.78 -16.32 -3.14
CA ALA A 675 -20.88 -15.38 -2.89
C ALA A 675 -21.77 -15.11 -4.12
N GLY A 676 -21.34 -15.58 -5.28
CA GLY A 676 -22.09 -15.55 -6.53
C GLY A 676 -21.82 -14.37 -7.45
N PHE A 677 -20.73 -13.64 -7.25
CA PHE A 677 -20.35 -12.49 -8.09
C PHE A 677 -19.70 -12.94 -9.41
N VAL A 678 -19.92 -12.14 -10.46
CA VAL A 678 -19.41 -12.34 -11.82
C VAL A 678 -18.35 -11.28 -12.14
N PRO A 679 -17.13 -11.64 -12.59
CA PRO A 679 -16.14 -10.66 -13.01
C PRO A 679 -16.57 -9.95 -14.29
N VAL A 680 -16.50 -8.62 -14.31
CA VAL A 680 -16.91 -7.80 -15.47
C VAL A 680 -15.76 -6.98 -16.03
N TYR A 681 -14.84 -6.54 -15.18
CA TYR A 681 -13.71 -5.72 -15.63
C TYR A 681 -12.46 -6.01 -14.81
N LEU A 682 -11.32 -6.11 -15.51
CA LEU A 682 -10.00 -6.21 -14.90
C LEU A 682 -9.09 -5.15 -15.52
N ARG A 683 -8.55 -4.28 -14.69
CA ARG A 683 -7.66 -3.21 -15.15
C ARG A 683 -6.31 -3.78 -15.59
N GLN A 684 -5.85 -3.41 -16.79
CA GLN A 684 -4.55 -3.84 -17.33
C GLN A 684 -3.40 -3.23 -16.52
N THR A 685 -3.32 -1.90 -16.42
CA THR A 685 -2.28 -1.24 -15.64
C THR A 685 -2.53 -1.42 -14.14
N PRO A 686 -1.56 -1.89 -13.35
CA PRO A 686 -1.63 -1.72 -11.90
C PRO A 686 -1.68 -0.22 -11.60
N VAL A 687 -2.69 0.22 -10.85
CA VAL A 687 -2.94 1.65 -10.53
C VAL A 687 -1.71 2.27 -9.85
N ARG A 688 -1.51 3.59 -9.92
CA ARG A 688 -0.43 4.30 -9.18
C ARG A 688 -0.37 3.96 -7.67
N ILE A 689 -1.52 3.72 -7.04
CA ILE A 689 -1.66 3.27 -5.65
C ILE A 689 -1.33 1.77 -5.51
N MET A 690 -1.63 0.97 -6.54
CA MET A 690 -1.30 -0.47 -6.64
C MET A 690 0.08 -0.75 -7.23
N HIS A 691 0.86 0.24 -7.69
CA HIS A 691 2.30 0.03 -7.91
C HIS A 691 2.99 -0.43 -6.62
N LEU A 692 2.44 -0.04 -5.46
CA LEU A 692 2.84 -0.55 -4.15
C LEU A 692 2.22 -1.91 -3.78
N THR A 693 1.24 -2.47 -4.50
CA THR A 693 0.75 -3.85 -4.22
C THR A 693 1.12 -4.85 -5.30
N GLY A 694 1.39 -4.39 -6.52
CA GLY A 694 1.63 -5.22 -7.70
C GLY A 694 0.38 -5.95 -8.21
N GLU A 695 -0.79 -5.68 -7.65
CA GLU A 695 -2.04 -6.36 -7.98
C GLU A 695 -2.84 -5.58 -9.04
N HIS A 696 -3.79 -6.25 -9.70
CA HIS A 696 -4.71 -5.63 -10.66
C HIS A 696 -6.08 -5.42 -10.02
N SER A 697 -6.72 -4.29 -10.30
CA SER A 697 -8.06 -3.99 -9.78
C SER A 697 -9.11 -4.76 -10.58
N CYS A 698 -9.92 -5.57 -9.90
CA CYS A 698 -11.03 -6.34 -10.46
C CYS A 698 -12.37 -5.74 -10.01
N ILE A 699 -13.31 -5.59 -10.94
CA ILE A 699 -14.71 -5.26 -10.67
C ILE A 699 -15.53 -6.52 -10.93
N MET A 700 -16.30 -6.94 -9.91
CA MET A 700 -17.28 -8.02 -10.05
C MET A 700 -18.67 -7.50 -9.70
N LEU A 701 -19.69 -7.97 -10.43
CA LEU A 701 -21.08 -7.58 -10.26
C LEU A 701 -21.94 -8.79 -9.90
N LYS A 702 -23.04 -8.55 -9.21
CA LYS A 702 -24.10 -9.51 -8.90
C LYS A 702 -25.44 -8.83 -9.10
N GLU A 703 -26.30 -9.45 -9.87
CA GLU A 703 -27.69 -9.02 -10.07
C GLU A 703 -28.54 -9.46 -8.87
N LEU A 704 -29.42 -8.58 -8.37
CA LEU A 704 -30.30 -8.88 -7.21
C LEU A 704 -31.73 -9.26 -7.62
N ASN A 705 -32.26 -8.65 -8.69
CA ASN A 705 -33.68 -8.79 -9.10
C ASN A 705 -33.87 -9.75 -10.27
N ALA A 706 -33.16 -10.89 -10.27
CA ALA A 706 -33.20 -11.88 -11.35
C ALA A 706 -34.58 -12.57 -11.54
N GLU A 707 -35.50 -12.42 -10.58
CA GLU A 707 -36.85 -13.03 -10.63
C GLU A 707 -37.91 -12.11 -11.27
N GLU A 708 -37.68 -10.79 -11.30
CA GLU A 708 -38.62 -9.80 -11.86
C GLU A 708 -38.22 -9.33 -13.26
N SER A 709 -37.00 -9.66 -13.72
CA SER A 709 -36.52 -9.30 -15.05
C SER A 709 -37.04 -10.27 -16.12
N THR A 710 -37.87 -9.74 -17.04
CA THR A 710 -38.17 -10.36 -18.34
C THR A 710 -36.87 -10.79 -19.04
N GLU A 711 -36.92 -11.87 -19.82
CA GLU A 711 -35.78 -12.50 -20.53
C GLU A 711 -34.87 -11.53 -21.32
N GLN A 712 -35.34 -10.32 -21.62
CA GLN A 712 -34.62 -9.26 -22.32
C GLN A 712 -33.53 -8.54 -21.48
N ASN A 713 -33.54 -8.62 -20.14
CA ASN A 713 -32.64 -7.85 -19.27
C ASN A 713 -31.38 -8.59 -18.77
N GLN A 714 -30.86 -9.57 -19.51
CA GLN A 714 -29.62 -10.30 -19.12
C GLN A 714 -28.33 -9.55 -19.48
N TRP A 715 -28.23 -8.26 -19.14
CA TRP A 715 -27.02 -7.45 -19.40
C TRP A 715 -25.77 -8.03 -18.74
N LEU A 716 -25.90 -8.68 -17.56
CA LEU A 716 -24.77 -9.30 -16.86
C LEU A 716 -24.17 -10.47 -17.65
N SER A 717 -25.00 -11.25 -18.34
CA SER A 717 -24.55 -12.34 -19.21
C SER A 717 -23.80 -11.78 -20.44
N ALA A 718 -24.33 -10.71 -21.04
CA ALA A 718 -23.67 -10.03 -22.16
C ALA A 718 -22.29 -9.47 -21.74
N PHE A 719 -22.20 -8.79 -20.59
CA PHE A 719 -20.94 -8.29 -20.06
C PHE A 719 -19.95 -9.41 -19.73
N TRP A 720 -20.43 -10.55 -19.22
CA TRP A 720 -19.58 -11.71 -18.97
C TRP A 720 -18.99 -12.28 -20.26
N LYS A 721 -19.81 -12.44 -21.32
CA LYS A 721 -19.36 -12.93 -22.63
C LYS A 721 -18.27 -12.03 -23.23
N ASP A 722 -18.49 -10.71 -23.21
CA ASP A 722 -17.52 -9.75 -23.72
C ASP A 722 -16.25 -9.68 -22.85
N PHE A 723 -16.40 -9.69 -21.52
CA PHE A 723 -15.25 -9.77 -20.60
C PHE A 723 -14.39 -11.00 -20.87
N ARG A 724 -15.00 -12.17 -21.05
CA ARG A 724 -14.30 -13.44 -21.33
C ARG A 724 -13.51 -13.36 -22.63
N ARG A 725 -14.11 -12.83 -23.69
CA ARG A 725 -13.43 -12.59 -24.98
C ARG A 725 -12.23 -11.65 -24.81
N ARG A 726 -12.44 -10.48 -24.19
CA ARG A 726 -11.36 -9.49 -23.96
C ARG A 726 -10.25 -10.07 -23.08
N PHE A 727 -10.61 -10.78 -22.00
CA PHE A 727 -9.65 -11.34 -21.06
C PHE A 727 -8.73 -12.36 -21.72
N LEU A 728 -9.26 -13.26 -22.56
CA LEU A 728 -8.45 -14.23 -23.31
C LEU A 728 -7.43 -13.55 -24.22
N SER A 729 -7.84 -12.51 -24.95
CA SER A 729 -6.93 -11.73 -25.79
C SER A 729 -5.90 -10.95 -24.97
N LEU A 730 -6.22 -10.55 -23.74
CA LEU A 730 -5.33 -9.79 -22.87
C LEU A 730 -4.32 -10.66 -22.09
N LEU A 731 -4.51 -11.98 -22.03
CA LEU A 731 -3.63 -12.89 -21.27
C LEU A 731 -2.17 -12.87 -21.75
N SER A 732 -1.93 -12.65 -23.04
CA SER A 732 -0.58 -12.60 -23.62
C SER A 732 0.18 -11.30 -23.32
N PHE A 733 -0.51 -10.23 -22.93
CA PHE A 733 0.08 -8.91 -22.71
C PHE A 733 0.53 -8.73 -21.24
N GLN A 734 -0.06 -7.80 -20.51
CA GLN A 734 0.33 -7.49 -19.13
C GLN A 734 0.03 -8.63 -18.15
N PHE A 735 -0.95 -9.48 -18.47
CA PHE A 735 -1.36 -10.62 -17.66
C PHE A 735 -0.48 -11.87 -17.83
N SER A 736 0.57 -11.81 -18.66
CA SER A 736 1.55 -12.90 -18.83
C SER A 736 2.25 -13.31 -17.53
N LYS A 737 2.29 -12.40 -16.54
CA LYS A 737 2.86 -12.65 -15.21
C LYS A 737 1.93 -13.43 -14.27
N PHE A 738 0.66 -13.64 -14.63
CA PHE A 738 -0.27 -14.36 -13.77
C PHE A 738 0.07 -15.84 -13.67
N SER A 739 -0.22 -16.41 -12.48
CA SER A 739 -0.22 -17.85 -12.34
C SER A 739 -1.32 -18.46 -13.21
N PRO A 740 -1.07 -19.55 -13.95
CA PRO A 740 -2.10 -20.24 -14.74
C PRO A 740 -3.33 -20.60 -13.91
N THR A 741 -3.11 -20.99 -12.65
CA THR A 741 -4.19 -21.31 -11.70
C THR A 741 -5.13 -20.13 -11.46
N LEU A 742 -4.60 -18.91 -11.39
CA LEU A 742 -5.39 -17.70 -11.16
C LEU A 742 -6.21 -17.35 -12.41
N ALA A 743 -5.58 -17.41 -13.59
CA ALA A 743 -6.26 -17.14 -14.86
C ALA A 743 -7.41 -18.11 -15.11
N LEU A 744 -7.21 -19.41 -14.88
CA LEU A 744 -8.27 -20.42 -14.98
C LEU A 744 -9.40 -20.18 -13.97
N ASN A 745 -9.03 -19.86 -12.72
CA ASN A 745 -10.03 -19.53 -11.72
C ASN A 745 -10.87 -18.32 -12.11
N ILE A 746 -10.34 -17.32 -12.84
CA ILE A 746 -11.11 -16.16 -13.31
C ILE A 746 -12.12 -16.59 -14.37
N LEU A 747 -11.65 -17.33 -15.39
CA LEU A 747 -12.46 -17.80 -16.53
C LEU A 747 -13.60 -18.73 -16.13
N GLN A 748 -13.46 -19.48 -15.04
CA GLN A 748 -14.49 -20.41 -14.59
C GLN A 748 -15.51 -19.72 -13.69
N ASN A 749 -16.72 -19.51 -14.19
CA ASN A 749 -17.84 -19.09 -13.38
C ASN A 749 -19.03 -20.02 -13.59
N LYS A 750 -19.56 -20.60 -12.50
CA LYS A 750 -20.69 -21.54 -12.55
C LYS A 750 -22.04 -20.83 -12.66
N ASN A 751 -22.08 -19.52 -12.40
CA ASN A 751 -23.32 -18.78 -12.24
C ASN A 751 -23.79 -18.02 -13.50
N ALA A 752 -22.99 -18.01 -14.57
CA ALA A 752 -23.40 -17.44 -15.85
C ALA A 752 -23.85 -18.57 -16.79
N LYS A 753 -25.08 -18.47 -17.32
CA LYS A 753 -25.57 -19.36 -18.37
C LYS A 753 -24.90 -18.96 -19.69
N ASP A 754 -24.05 -19.84 -20.22
CA ASP A 754 -23.40 -19.64 -21.52
C ASP A 754 -24.27 -20.30 -22.60
N ASP A 755 -25.15 -19.53 -23.25
CA ASP A 755 -25.75 -19.94 -24.52
C ASP A 755 -24.84 -19.49 -25.66
N SER A 756 -24.11 -20.43 -26.27
CA SER A 756 -23.42 -20.23 -27.54
C SER A 756 -23.66 -21.43 -28.45
N PRO A 757 -24.10 -21.21 -29.71
CA PRO A 757 -24.32 -22.29 -30.66
C PRO A 757 -22.97 -22.89 -31.07
N ALA A 758 -22.84 -24.20 -30.88
CA ALA A 758 -21.70 -24.97 -31.37
C ALA A 758 -21.97 -25.44 -32.80
N GLY A 759 -21.05 -25.18 -33.74
CA GLY A 759 -20.97 -26.02 -34.95
C GLY A 759 -20.54 -25.40 -36.27
N THR A 760 -20.64 -24.08 -36.50
CA THR A 760 -20.47 -23.51 -37.86
C THR A 760 -19.15 -22.77 -38.12
N GLU A 761 -18.36 -22.43 -37.09
CA GLU A 761 -17.15 -21.60 -37.27
C GLU A 761 -15.85 -22.40 -37.54
N LEU A 762 -15.80 -23.70 -37.22
CA LEU A 762 -14.55 -24.49 -37.27
C LEU A 762 -13.91 -24.53 -38.67
N ALA A 763 -14.72 -24.67 -39.71
CA ALA A 763 -14.27 -24.73 -41.10
C ALA A 763 -13.73 -23.38 -41.63
N ALA A 764 -14.12 -22.26 -41.01
CA ALA A 764 -13.62 -20.93 -41.39
C ALA A 764 -12.24 -20.64 -40.80
N THR A 765 -11.90 -21.26 -39.68
CA THR A 765 -10.68 -20.97 -38.91
C THR A 765 -9.51 -21.91 -39.17
N PHE A 766 -9.75 -23.18 -39.56
CA PHE A 766 -8.69 -24.16 -39.79
C PHE A 766 -8.63 -24.58 -41.25
N THR A 767 -7.42 -24.56 -41.83
CA THR A 767 -7.22 -25.12 -43.17
C THR A 767 -7.10 -26.66 -43.11
N PRO A 768 -7.34 -27.39 -44.22
CA PRO A 768 -7.11 -28.83 -44.26
C PRO A 768 -5.66 -29.25 -43.91
N TYR A 769 -4.68 -28.38 -44.18
CA TYR A 769 -3.27 -28.63 -43.83
C TYR A 769 -3.03 -28.56 -42.32
N ASP A 770 -3.71 -27.64 -41.64
CA ASP A 770 -3.65 -27.48 -40.18
C ASP A 770 -4.21 -28.72 -39.46
N LEU A 771 -5.34 -29.24 -39.96
CA LEU A 771 -5.92 -30.50 -39.47
C LEU A 771 -4.97 -31.68 -39.64
N LYS A 772 -4.26 -31.76 -40.78
CA LYS A 772 -3.26 -32.81 -41.02
C LYS A 772 -2.06 -32.69 -40.08
N ARG A 773 -1.61 -31.47 -39.77
CA ARG A 773 -0.53 -31.22 -38.79
C ARG A 773 -0.96 -31.63 -37.37
N LEU A 774 -2.19 -31.31 -36.97
CA LEU A 774 -2.77 -31.77 -35.71
C LEU A 774 -2.88 -33.29 -35.63
N GLU A 775 -3.29 -33.95 -36.73
CA GLU A 775 -3.33 -35.40 -36.82
C GLU A 775 -1.93 -36.01 -36.65
N MET A 776 -0.91 -35.46 -37.31
CA MET A 776 0.48 -35.91 -37.15
C MET A 776 1.01 -35.71 -35.72
N TYR A 777 0.64 -34.61 -35.06
CA TYR A 777 0.97 -34.37 -33.66
C TYR A 777 0.26 -35.36 -32.72
N SER A 778 -1.01 -35.68 -32.97
CA SER A 778 -1.75 -36.68 -32.19
C SER A 778 -1.13 -38.08 -32.25
N ARG A 779 -0.48 -38.40 -33.38
CA ARG A 779 0.30 -39.63 -33.59
C ARG A 779 1.73 -39.55 -33.05
N ASN A 780 2.09 -38.45 -32.39
CA ASN A 780 3.41 -38.19 -31.81
C ASN A 780 4.56 -38.26 -32.85
N MET A 781 4.28 -37.95 -34.11
CA MET A 781 5.27 -37.99 -35.21
C MET A 781 5.99 -36.65 -35.42
N VAL A 782 5.51 -35.59 -34.76
CA VAL A 782 5.93 -34.20 -34.98
C VAL A 782 6.08 -33.50 -33.63
N ASP A 783 7.10 -32.66 -33.50
CA ASP A 783 7.34 -31.86 -32.28
C ASP A 783 6.28 -30.76 -32.09
N TYR A 784 6.11 -30.32 -30.84
CA TYR A 784 5.13 -29.28 -30.48
C TYR A 784 5.37 -27.94 -31.21
N HIS A 785 6.59 -27.64 -31.64
CA HIS A 785 6.91 -26.43 -32.42
C HIS A 785 6.06 -26.31 -33.69
N LEU A 786 5.71 -27.43 -34.33
CA LEU A 786 4.91 -27.45 -35.56
C LEU A 786 3.40 -27.28 -35.31
N ILE A 787 2.96 -27.10 -34.07
CA ILE A 787 1.56 -26.76 -33.74
C ILE A 787 1.46 -25.46 -32.93
N MET A 788 2.59 -24.82 -32.59
CA MET A 788 2.64 -23.60 -31.77
C MET A 788 1.83 -22.43 -32.35
N ASP A 789 1.73 -22.36 -33.67
CA ASP A 789 0.91 -21.40 -34.41
C ASP A 789 -0.60 -21.61 -34.18
N MET A 790 -1.04 -22.85 -34.02
CA MET A 790 -2.45 -23.22 -33.85
C MET A 790 -2.93 -23.19 -32.39
N ILE A 791 -2.02 -23.34 -31.42
CA ILE A 791 -2.36 -23.39 -29.98
C ILE A 791 -3.19 -22.17 -29.52
N PRO A 792 -2.86 -20.91 -29.89
CA PRO A 792 -3.66 -19.76 -29.47
C PRO A 792 -5.09 -19.81 -29.98
N VAL A 793 -5.32 -20.25 -31.22
CA VAL A 793 -6.65 -20.33 -31.83
C VAL A 793 -7.49 -21.42 -31.15
N ILE A 794 -6.90 -22.60 -30.96
CA ILE A 794 -7.55 -23.72 -30.24
C ILE A 794 -7.90 -23.32 -28.81
N ALA A 795 -6.98 -22.64 -28.11
CA ALA A 795 -7.21 -22.15 -26.76
C ALA A 795 -8.36 -21.14 -26.70
N HIS A 796 -8.44 -20.19 -27.65
CA HIS A 796 -9.55 -19.24 -27.72
C HIS A 796 -10.90 -19.94 -27.90
N MET A 797 -11.01 -20.88 -28.85
CA MET A 797 -12.26 -21.61 -29.09
C MET A 797 -12.67 -22.48 -27.91
N TYR A 798 -11.71 -23.18 -27.30
CA TYR A 798 -11.93 -23.99 -26.10
C TYR A 798 -12.45 -23.13 -24.96
N PHE A 799 -11.73 -22.05 -24.65
CA PHE A 799 -12.14 -21.15 -23.59
C PHE A 799 -13.32 -20.26 -23.96
N LEU A 800 -13.84 -20.24 -25.19
CA LEU A 800 -15.12 -19.63 -25.53
C LEU A 800 -16.27 -20.64 -25.60
N LYS A 801 -16.02 -21.93 -25.30
CA LYS A 801 -16.98 -23.05 -25.42
C LYS A 801 -17.54 -23.24 -26.83
N GLN A 802 -16.80 -22.81 -27.85
CA GLN A 802 -17.19 -23.02 -29.25
C GLN A 802 -16.94 -24.48 -29.72
N LEU A 803 -16.10 -25.22 -28.99
CA LEU A 803 -15.76 -26.64 -29.26
C LEU A 803 -16.77 -27.65 -28.66
N GLY A 804 -17.94 -27.21 -28.18
CA GLY A 804 -18.96 -28.09 -27.58
C GLY A 804 -18.61 -28.57 -26.16
N ASP A 805 -19.17 -29.71 -25.75
CA ASP A 805 -19.11 -30.29 -24.39
C ASP A 805 -17.77 -30.92 -23.99
N ILE A 806 -16.66 -30.53 -24.62
CA ILE A 806 -15.33 -31.00 -24.19
C ILE A 806 -14.95 -30.24 -22.92
N THR A 807 -15.21 -30.82 -21.75
CA THR A 807 -14.81 -30.23 -20.46
C THR A 807 -13.53 -30.88 -19.95
N LEU A 808 -12.40 -30.18 -20.04
CA LEU A 808 -11.19 -30.55 -19.29
C LEU A 808 -11.30 -30.03 -17.85
N SER A 809 -10.87 -30.85 -16.90
CA SER A 809 -10.83 -30.43 -15.51
C SER A 809 -9.77 -29.35 -15.28
N VAL A 810 -9.98 -28.49 -14.26
CA VAL A 810 -9.02 -27.45 -13.87
C VAL A 810 -7.64 -28.03 -13.54
N ALA A 811 -7.62 -29.24 -12.96
CA ALA A 811 -6.39 -29.93 -12.61
C ALA A 811 -5.60 -30.32 -13.86
N GLN A 812 -6.26 -30.96 -14.84
CA GLN A 812 -5.64 -31.33 -16.11
C GLN A 812 -5.08 -30.11 -16.87
N CYS A 813 -5.82 -29.00 -16.92
CA CYS A 813 -5.33 -27.77 -17.55
C CYS A 813 -4.12 -27.18 -16.79
N ASN A 814 -4.12 -27.24 -15.46
CA ASN A 814 -2.99 -26.75 -14.66
C ASN A 814 -1.75 -27.62 -14.82
N ASP A 815 -1.90 -28.94 -14.87
CA ASP A 815 -0.79 -29.86 -15.02
C ASP A 815 -0.19 -29.75 -16.42
N ALA A 816 -1.03 -29.64 -17.46
CA ALA A 816 -0.57 -29.33 -18.82
C ALA A 816 0.17 -27.98 -18.89
N ALA A 817 -0.32 -26.94 -18.19
CA ALA A 817 0.34 -25.65 -18.14
C ALA A 817 1.70 -25.70 -17.45
N LYS A 818 1.84 -26.48 -16.35
CA LYS A 818 3.13 -26.68 -15.67
C LYS A 818 4.12 -27.42 -16.55
N GLU A 819 3.69 -28.51 -17.18
CA GLU A 819 4.52 -29.30 -18.08
C GLU A 819 5.05 -28.44 -19.24
N PHE A 820 4.18 -27.59 -19.81
CA PHE A 820 4.57 -26.67 -20.87
C PHE A 820 5.57 -25.60 -20.39
N GLN A 821 5.37 -25.03 -19.19
CA GLN A 821 6.32 -24.09 -18.59
C GLN A 821 7.69 -24.72 -18.33
N GLU A 822 7.74 -25.98 -17.89
CA GLU A 822 8.99 -26.70 -17.69
C GLU A 822 9.72 -26.96 -19.00
N LYS A 823 9.00 -27.34 -20.07
CA LYS A 823 9.58 -27.49 -21.41
C LYS A 823 10.16 -26.16 -21.91
N GLN A 824 9.43 -25.05 -21.76
CA GLN A 824 9.93 -23.72 -22.11
C GLN A 824 11.16 -23.31 -21.31
N LYS A 825 11.20 -23.59 -20.01
CA LYS A 825 12.38 -23.29 -19.17
C LYS A 825 13.60 -24.07 -19.64
N LYS A 826 13.45 -25.37 -19.89
CA LYS A 826 14.54 -26.22 -20.41
C LYS A 826 15.05 -25.70 -21.75
N ASP A 827 14.16 -25.24 -22.63
CA ASP A 827 14.56 -24.69 -23.92
C ASP A 827 15.24 -23.31 -23.77
N MET A 828 14.78 -22.46 -22.85
CA MET A 828 15.45 -21.20 -22.50
C MET A 828 16.82 -21.40 -21.85
N GLU A 829 16.99 -22.44 -21.03
CA GLU A 829 18.28 -22.83 -20.46
C GLU A 829 19.24 -23.28 -21.55
N LYS A 830 18.78 -24.13 -22.49
CA LYS A 830 19.58 -24.51 -23.68
C LYS A 830 20.00 -23.29 -24.50
N ILE A 831 19.12 -22.30 -24.68
CA ILE A 831 19.44 -21.06 -25.42
C ILE A 831 20.45 -20.19 -24.65
N LYS A 832 20.38 -20.15 -23.31
CA LYS A 832 21.35 -19.42 -22.49
C LYS A 832 22.71 -20.10 -22.44
N ASP A 833 22.74 -21.42 -22.51
CA ASP A 833 23.96 -22.21 -22.59
C ASP A 833 24.63 -22.11 -23.99
N MET A 834 23.92 -21.61 -25.00
CA MET A 834 24.51 -21.28 -26.30
C MET A 834 25.36 -20.00 -26.19
N ASN A 835 26.68 -20.12 -26.41
CA ASN A 835 27.60 -18.99 -26.47
C ASN A 835 27.35 -18.10 -27.69
N LEU A 836 26.46 -17.11 -27.55
CA LEU A 836 26.17 -16.09 -28.57
C LEU A 836 27.41 -15.27 -28.99
N SER A 837 28.48 -15.29 -28.18
CA SER A 837 29.78 -14.70 -28.51
C SER A 837 30.48 -15.35 -29.70
N GLU A 838 30.15 -16.59 -30.06
CA GLU A 838 30.71 -17.25 -31.25
C GLU A 838 30.09 -16.76 -32.56
N TYR A 839 28.95 -16.06 -32.49
CA TYR A 839 28.21 -15.50 -33.62
C TYR A 839 28.42 -13.99 -33.78
N MET A 840 29.23 -13.37 -32.91
CA MET A 840 29.53 -11.95 -32.93
C MET A 840 30.54 -11.64 -34.06
N ILE A 841 30.17 -10.76 -34.99
CA ILE A 841 31.09 -10.21 -35.99
C ILE A 841 31.66 -8.91 -35.38
N ARG A 842 32.97 -8.82 -35.18
CA ARG A 842 33.63 -7.52 -34.92
C ARG A 842 34.08 -6.91 -36.25
N GLY A 843 33.84 -5.61 -36.38
CA GLY A 843 34.54 -4.73 -37.31
C GLY A 843 34.46 -3.33 -36.72
N ASP A 844 35.59 -2.63 -36.68
CA ASP A 844 35.59 -1.21 -36.29
C ASP A 844 34.91 -0.39 -37.40
N ASP A 845 34.28 0.74 -37.08
CA ASP A 845 33.51 1.54 -38.05
C ASP A 845 34.34 1.93 -39.30
N GLU A 846 35.66 2.06 -39.14
CA GLU A 846 36.60 2.32 -40.24
C GLU A 846 36.79 1.12 -41.19
N GLU A 847 36.74 -0.11 -40.68
CA GLU A 847 36.82 -1.33 -41.50
C GLU A 847 35.54 -1.54 -42.31
N TRP A 848 34.38 -1.28 -41.70
CA TRP A 848 33.09 -1.33 -42.38
C TRP A 848 33.01 -0.31 -43.52
N ASP A 849 33.49 0.93 -43.28
CA ASP A 849 33.50 1.98 -44.30
C ASP A 849 34.47 1.68 -45.47
N GLN A 850 35.62 1.07 -45.20
CA GLN A 850 36.54 0.65 -46.26
C GLN A 850 35.98 -0.50 -47.10
N VAL A 851 35.27 -1.44 -46.47
CA VAL A 851 34.67 -2.59 -47.14
C VAL A 851 33.45 -2.17 -47.98
N LEU A 852 32.63 -1.26 -47.47
CA LEU A 852 31.49 -0.68 -48.18
C LEU A 852 31.91 0.20 -49.36
N LYS A 853 33.04 0.93 -49.27
CA LYS A 853 33.61 1.68 -50.40
C LYS A 853 34.17 0.79 -51.51
N LYS A 854 34.67 -0.41 -51.17
CA LYS A 854 35.20 -1.37 -52.16
C LYS A 854 34.12 -2.23 -52.82
N ALA A 855 33.01 -2.48 -52.15
CA ALA A 855 31.92 -3.30 -52.68
C ALA A 855 30.90 -2.42 -53.40
N GLY A 856 30.90 -2.43 -54.73
CA GLY A 856 29.79 -1.88 -55.51
C GLY A 856 28.45 -2.54 -55.12
N HIS A 857 27.34 -1.83 -55.32
CA HIS A 857 25.98 -2.07 -54.79
C HIS A 857 25.37 -3.50 -54.91
N THR A 858 26.05 -4.46 -55.51
CA THR A 858 25.57 -5.84 -55.69
C THR A 858 26.59 -6.93 -55.31
N ALA A 859 27.71 -6.60 -54.66
CA ALA A 859 28.70 -7.60 -54.25
C ALA A 859 28.45 -8.14 -52.82
N ILE A 860 28.48 -9.47 -52.67
CA ILE A 860 28.41 -10.16 -51.36
C ILE A 860 29.68 -9.85 -50.58
N VAL A 861 29.55 -9.20 -49.43
CA VAL A 861 30.64 -8.88 -48.53
C VAL A 861 30.84 -10.01 -47.51
N SER A 862 32.07 -10.51 -47.37
CA SER A 862 32.43 -11.52 -46.37
C SER A 862 33.45 -10.95 -45.37
N ILE A 863 33.16 -11.08 -44.08
CA ILE A 863 34.02 -10.65 -42.96
C ILE A 863 34.38 -11.88 -42.13
N LYS A 864 35.63 -11.99 -41.68
CA LYS A 864 36.10 -13.13 -40.88
C LYS A 864 35.54 -13.04 -39.46
N SER A 865 34.91 -14.11 -38.98
CA SER A 865 34.57 -14.28 -37.56
C SER A 865 35.82 -14.66 -36.75
N ASP A 866 35.88 -14.23 -35.49
CA ASP A 866 37.04 -14.37 -34.58
C ASP A 866 37.54 -15.82 -34.38
N LYS A 867 36.72 -16.84 -34.67
CA LYS A 867 37.13 -18.25 -34.64
C LYS A 867 36.60 -19.02 -35.86
N LYS A 868 37.40 -19.98 -36.36
CA LYS A 868 36.95 -20.96 -37.37
C LYS A 868 35.77 -21.73 -36.80
N ARG A 869 34.60 -21.60 -37.45
CA ARG A 869 33.39 -22.38 -37.14
C ARG A 869 33.76 -23.86 -37.07
N LYS A 870 33.55 -24.50 -35.92
CA LYS A 870 33.39 -25.96 -35.90
C LYS A 870 32.02 -26.22 -36.51
N LEU A 871 31.99 -26.88 -37.67
CA LEU A 871 30.78 -27.47 -38.21
C LEU A 871 30.33 -28.58 -37.25
N GLU A 872 29.46 -28.25 -36.29
CA GLU A 872 28.67 -29.24 -35.57
C GLU A 872 27.67 -29.86 -36.55
N GLY A 873 28.16 -30.83 -37.32
CA GLY A 873 27.40 -31.46 -38.38
C GLY A 873 28.16 -32.50 -39.21
N MET A 874 29.35 -32.95 -38.77
CA MET A 874 30.11 -34.00 -39.50
C MET A 874 30.62 -35.17 -38.64
N ASN A 875 30.17 -35.33 -37.39
CA ASN A 875 30.51 -36.52 -36.58
C ASN A 875 29.56 -37.73 -36.73
N GLN A 876 28.56 -37.68 -37.62
CA GLN A 876 27.72 -38.85 -37.92
C GLN A 876 28.15 -39.65 -39.16
N LYS A 877 29.00 -39.09 -40.05
CA LYS A 877 29.47 -39.83 -41.25
C LYS A 877 30.60 -40.82 -40.96
N GLU A 878 31.41 -40.62 -39.92
CA GLU A 878 32.47 -41.58 -39.54
C GLU A 878 31.96 -42.76 -38.69
N GLN A 879 30.81 -42.62 -38.02
CA GLN A 879 30.17 -43.75 -37.32
C GLN A 879 29.28 -44.62 -38.21
N TRP A 880 28.88 -44.12 -39.39
CA TRP A 880 28.10 -44.92 -40.37
C TRP A 880 28.96 -45.72 -41.36
N GLN A 881 30.22 -45.31 -41.61
CA GLN A 881 31.16 -46.12 -42.41
C GLN A 881 31.94 -47.16 -41.57
N SER A 882 32.18 -46.91 -40.28
CA SER A 882 32.81 -47.88 -39.37
C SER A 882 31.87 -48.99 -38.88
N LYS A 883 30.54 -48.79 -38.92
CA LYS A 883 29.54 -49.84 -38.64
C LYS A 883 29.11 -50.68 -39.86
N LYS A 884 29.40 -50.23 -41.10
CA LYS A 884 29.20 -51.05 -42.32
C LYS A 884 30.41 -51.92 -42.70
N MET A 885 31.60 -51.67 -42.15
CA MET A 885 32.80 -52.52 -42.39
C MET A 885 33.07 -53.60 -41.34
N LYS A 886 32.24 -53.74 -40.29
CA LYS A 886 32.37 -54.81 -39.27
C LYS A 886 31.28 -55.89 -39.30
N LYS A 887 30.42 -55.91 -40.32
CA LYS A 887 29.38 -56.95 -40.50
C LYS A 887 29.43 -57.73 -41.83
N ASN A 888 30.52 -57.61 -42.59
CA ASN A 888 30.69 -58.30 -43.89
C ASN A 888 32.01 -59.11 -44.01
N LYS A 889 32.52 -59.62 -42.89
CA LYS A 889 33.75 -60.44 -42.87
C LYS A 889 33.70 -61.67 -41.95
N ASP A 890 32.52 -62.31 -41.85
CA ASP A 890 32.37 -63.67 -41.31
C ASP A 890 31.19 -64.41 -41.96
N LYS A 891 31.28 -64.58 -43.30
CA LYS A 891 30.55 -65.61 -44.05
C LYS A 891 31.15 -65.74 -45.46
N LYS A 892 32.32 -66.40 -45.54
CA LYS A 892 32.80 -67.14 -46.73
C LYS A 892 34.02 -67.99 -46.34
N SER A 893 33.76 -69.15 -45.78
CA SER A 893 34.62 -70.33 -45.95
C SER A 893 33.72 -71.56 -46.09
N LYS A 894 33.98 -72.36 -47.12
CA LYS A 894 33.39 -73.65 -47.54
C LYS A 894 32.43 -73.60 -48.74
N PHE A 895 32.67 -74.58 -49.62
CA PHE A 895 32.21 -74.79 -51.01
C PHE A 895 32.94 -73.91 -52.04
N GLY A 896 33.94 -74.35 -52.81
CA GLY A 896 34.41 -75.71 -53.10
C GLY A 896 33.60 -76.40 -54.21
N LYS A 897 34.08 -76.26 -55.47
CA LYS A 897 34.07 -77.23 -56.61
C LYS A 897 32.69 -77.70 -57.13
N ASN A 898 32.37 -77.83 -58.43
CA ASN A 898 33.06 -78.11 -59.71
C ASN A 898 32.07 -77.76 -60.87
N PRO A 899 32.37 -78.01 -62.15
CA PRO A 899 33.63 -77.91 -62.89
C PRO A 899 33.73 -76.61 -63.71
#